data_AF-A0A1S2TT70-F1
#
_entry.id   AF-A0A1S2TT70-F1
#
_cell.length_a   1.000
_cell.length_b   1.000
_cell.length_c   1.000
_cell.angle_alpha   90.00
_cell.angle_beta   90.00
_cell.angle_gamma   90.00
#
_symmetry.space_group_name_H-M   'P 1'
#
loop_
_entity.id
_entity.type
_entity.pdbx_description
1 polymer ?
#
loop_
_entity_poly.entity_id
_entity_poly.type
_entity_poly.pdbx_seq_one_letter_code
_entity_poly.pdbx_strand_id
1 'polypeptide(L)'
;MGDALSHTSMMADILGGVLEVAANIAITAVATAAVVAATGITVATGGLGCFLLGAVVGTIVGLAMSKTGADKGLTNLCDTFANALFPPTVQANILTGSTDTLTNNIPAARAAGAISSHVAPAGTELEAPEPEPEASYLDMAESFFSQMWRPTVATPAPGAEPKPLDLVTCMKHPPMPPQFLAEGSDKVTINGQPAVRSGDRSTCDATVVSSGLISSNVTIGGGSVVVREIRSGKTPGVGLAVTALLMLKGGKGKFFSKLPCMLIGGATSMAVSSAMGAVANAAMGSSNPVHAATGAKVLGGDDELDFVLPGILPIDWQRFYNSRDARTGSLFGAGWSVPYEVCVDIRPHPDGGETLVYTDEQGRPIDMGSIPLGGAVFSAGEGLAVRRHLNGQLLIESDDGLYRLFEPSANPSLLRLSQLGDRNDNRIHVDYDAAGQLVRLRDTFDLVQVELIRDQGQLARIERLYPDQRREVLVSYGFDAQGNLAEVRDTTGQVQRRFAYDSGQRMVEHQLPTGLRCFYEWALVEDLEWRVVRHWTDEGDAYQFDYDLQAGITRITDGLQRVSTRHWNTQHQIIRYSDNLGHTWLFEWNDERQLLSATDPLGGRFEYSYDEAGNLIGETDPLGRSDSTLWLEHWALPLVETDAADNSWAYRYDRRGNCIAETDPLGYVTRYRYDDHGQVVEIIDATGKSKKLRWNPFGQLVEHIDCSGYPTRFSYDERGYLQVITDALGERTQFSYDAQGRLLTTQLPDGRIEQYQRDTSGQLVGYTDPAGHTTLYQHNRRGQVRQRIDAHGRQVQFGYDSYGRLQALINENGERYRFAWDAGDRLVEQQDLDGSAKRYDYDALDNVTTLTAVPAPYGNGLALVPDIPPAPIVHRLERDAVGRLVAKTTDDGRTEYRYDELDQLTAVTFTDLQGNAQALGFAYDALGQLVTEQSSAGGLHHHYDELGNLIQTQLPDGRWLNRLYYGSGHLHQINLDGQVISDFERDRLHREVLRTQGQLSTRSEYDRSGRLRSRQRRHASQSTLLPAAAQKQFEYDPADNLIGKLDQQPATQHRQLLHYDATGRIIASQDSLHGQRETFAYDAAANLLDGPQAGAGWVVHNKLLTYQDKRYRYDAFGRTIEKRSAKRGVQRFAYDAESRLVEVRNDDGSVVRMTYDPLGRRIEKTEHGRDGYPLGETQFVWDGLRLLQEHKHSQTSLYVYDDDGYEPLARVDG
;
A
#
# COMPACT_ATOMS: atom_id res chain seq x y z
N MET A 1 26.20 -34.27 -45.94
CA MET A 1 25.29 -34.32 -44.78
C MET A 1 24.18 -33.32 -45.07
N GLY A 2 22.98 -33.55 -44.56
CA GLY A 2 21.77 -32.82 -45.00
C GLY A 2 21.73 -31.37 -44.55
N ASP A 3 20.65 -30.68 -44.93
CA ASP A 3 20.49 -29.26 -44.66
C ASP A 3 20.44 -28.95 -43.16
N ALA A 4 20.86 -27.73 -42.84
CA ALA A 4 20.89 -27.21 -41.49
C ALA A 4 19.48 -26.80 -41.01
N LEU A 5 19.27 -26.92 -39.70
CA LEU A 5 18.15 -26.29 -39.00
C LEU A 5 18.68 -25.32 -37.94
N SER A 6 18.09 -24.13 -37.90
CA SER A 6 18.31 -23.16 -36.83
C SER A 6 17.28 -23.34 -35.73
N HIS A 7 17.71 -23.10 -34.50
CA HIS A 7 16.84 -22.46 -33.53
C HIS A 7 17.11 -20.95 -33.56
N THR A 8 16.15 -20.17 -33.06
CA THR A 8 16.42 -18.85 -32.49
C THR A 8 17.61 -18.92 -31.54
N SER A 9 18.50 -17.92 -31.61
CA SER A 9 19.66 -17.87 -30.70
C SER A 9 19.18 -17.62 -29.28
N MET A 10 19.89 -18.10 -28.26
CA MET A 10 19.46 -17.93 -26.86
C MET A 10 19.27 -16.45 -26.48
N MET A 11 20.08 -15.56 -27.05
CA MET A 11 19.95 -14.11 -26.87
C MET A 11 18.77 -13.50 -27.64
N ALA A 12 18.33 -14.10 -28.75
CA ALA A 12 17.13 -13.69 -29.48
C ALA A 12 15.84 -14.34 -28.95
N ASP A 13 15.93 -15.51 -28.30
CA ASP A 13 14.86 -16.03 -27.44
C ASP A 13 14.64 -15.09 -26.24
N ILE A 14 15.73 -14.59 -25.62
CA ILE A 14 15.66 -13.54 -24.59
C ILE A 14 15.11 -12.23 -25.16
N LEU A 15 15.68 -11.66 -26.22
CA LEU A 15 15.25 -10.34 -26.72
C LEU A 15 13.89 -10.35 -27.44
N GLY A 16 13.46 -11.50 -27.96
CA GLY A 16 12.12 -11.72 -28.51
C GLY A 16 11.08 -11.88 -27.40
N GLY A 17 11.41 -12.63 -26.33
CA GLY A 17 10.59 -12.68 -25.12
C GLY A 17 10.44 -11.30 -24.48
N VAL A 18 11.54 -10.55 -24.32
CA VAL A 18 11.58 -9.19 -23.73
C VAL A 18 10.82 -8.11 -24.55
N LEU A 19 10.05 -8.49 -25.59
CA LEU A 19 9.05 -7.62 -26.24
C LEU A 19 7.58 -8.03 -26.02
N GLU A 20 7.31 -9.22 -25.47
CA GLU A 20 6.01 -9.62 -24.91
C GLU A 20 6.05 -9.66 -23.36
N VAL A 21 7.26 -9.54 -22.77
CA VAL A 21 7.55 -9.90 -21.36
C VAL A 21 8.23 -8.79 -20.53
N ALA A 22 7.46 -7.94 -19.84
CA ALA A 22 7.93 -7.14 -18.68
C ALA A 22 6.87 -6.98 -17.57
N ALA A 23 7.01 -7.80 -16.51
CA ALA A 23 6.22 -7.85 -15.29
C ALA A 23 6.98 -8.68 -14.20
N ASN A 24 6.48 -9.08 -13.01
CA ASN A 24 5.23 -8.82 -12.25
C ASN A 24 5.55 -8.44 -10.78
N ILE A 25 4.50 -8.10 -9.99
CA ILE A 25 4.49 -7.92 -8.53
C ILE A 25 5.52 -6.87 -8.07
N ALA A 26 5.12 -5.59 -8.12
CA ALA A 26 5.83 -4.47 -7.50
C ALA A 26 5.02 -3.15 -7.49
N ILE A 27 3.69 -3.20 -7.36
CA ILE A 27 2.89 -2.01 -7.00
C ILE A 27 2.59 -2.01 -5.49
N THR A 28 2.30 -3.18 -4.89
CA THR A 28 2.22 -3.37 -3.43
C THR A 28 3.59 -3.25 -2.74
N ALA A 29 4.59 -4.04 -3.15
CA ALA A 29 5.87 -4.13 -2.44
C ALA A 29 6.68 -2.81 -2.39
N VAL A 30 6.59 -1.97 -3.43
CA VAL A 30 7.30 -0.67 -3.47
C VAL A 30 6.64 0.38 -2.57
N ALA A 31 5.31 0.30 -2.37
CA ALA A 31 4.61 1.15 -1.42
C ALA A 31 5.10 0.89 0.01
N THR A 32 5.21 -0.37 0.43
CA THR A 32 5.70 -0.74 1.77
C THR A 32 7.14 -0.25 2.00
N ALA A 33 8.04 -0.46 1.03
CA ALA A 33 9.42 -0.01 1.13
C ALA A 33 9.56 1.53 1.22
N ALA A 34 8.72 2.28 0.48
CA ALA A 34 8.67 3.74 0.57
C ALA A 34 8.09 4.23 1.91
N VAL A 35 7.07 3.55 2.44
CA VAL A 35 6.45 3.86 3.75
C VAL A 35 7.43 3.65 4.90
N VAL A 36 8.22 2.57 4.89
CA VAL A 36 9.27 2.31 5.90
C VAL A 36 10.40 3.35 5.86
N ALA A 37 10.69 3.92 4.67
CA ALA A 37 11.64 5.04 4.56
C ALA A 37 11.04 6.37 5.08
N ALA A 38 9.79 6.68 4.71
CA ALA A 38 9.15 7.95 5.04
C ALA A 38 8.72 8.06 6.52
N THR A 39 8.26 6.95 7.13
CA THR A 39 7.85 6.94 8.56
C THR A 39 9.00 7.22 9.53
N GLY A 40 10.26 7.08 9.11
CA GLY A 40 11.43 7.34 9.94
C GLY A 40 11.67 8.80 10.33
N ILE A 41 10.95 9.76 9.74
CA ILE A 41 11.25 11.21 9.89
C ILE A 41 10.20 11.95 10.75
N THR A 42 8.94 11.51 10.77
CA THR A 42 7.81 12.26 11.35
C THR A 42 7.63 12.17 12.87
N VAL A 43 8.51 11.47 13.60
CA VAL A 43 8.47 11.37 15.08
C VAL A 43 9.05 12.63 15.77
N ALA A 44 9.54 13.62 15.00
CA ALA A 44 10.33 14.74 15.52
C ALA A 44 9.54 15.82 16.29
N THR A 45 8.26 16.07 16.00
CA THR A 45 7.49 17.19 16.58
C THR A 45 6.14 16.71 17.14
N GLY A 46 6.05 16.60 18.47
CA GLY A 46 4.88 16.02 19.14
C GLY A 46 3.69 16.96 19.32
N GLY A 47 2.48 16.38 19.29
CA GLY A 47 1.23 17.07 19.63
C GLY A 47 0.04 16.63 18.77
N LEU A 48 -0.80 15.73 19.31
CA LEU A 48 -2.14 15.33 18.83
C LEU A 48 -2.37 15.41 17.30
N GLY A 49 -1.88 14.42 16.56
CA GLY A 49 -2.12 14.26 15.11
C GLY A 49 -2.35 12.81 14.65
N CYS A 50 -2.52 11.87 15.58
CA CYS A 50 -2.66 10.44 15.27
C CYS A 50 -4.12 10.10 14.96
N PHE A 51 -4.45 9.87 13.68
CA PHE A 51 -5.32 8.78 13.17
C PHE A 51 -5.60 8.86 11.65
N LEU A 52 -5.40 10.01 11.00
CA LEU A 52 -5.91 10.28 9.63
C LEU A 52 -4.91 10.07 8.46
N LEU A 53 -3.77 9.41 8.66
CA LEU A 53 -2.77 9.20 7.57
C LEU A 53 -2.44 7.73 7.24
N GLY A 54 -2.86 6.76 8.07
CA GLY A 54 -2.69 5.34 7.75
C GLY A 54 -3.72 4.86 6.71
N ALA A 55 -5.00 5.12 6.96
CA ALA A 55 -6.10 4.70 6.07
C ALA A 55 -6.07 5.38 4.70
N VAL A 56 -5.59 6.62 4.63
CA VAL A 56 -5.70 7.48 3.44
C VAL A 56 -4.77 7.05 2.29
N VAL A 57 -3.60 6.46 2.57
CA VAL A 57 -2.68 6.06 1.47
C VAL A 57 -3.12 4.76 0.79
N GLY A 58 -3.80 3.86 1.51
CA GLY A 58 -4.38 2.65 0.90
C GLY A 58 -5.43 2.99 -0.17
N THR A 59 -6.41 3.83 0.19
CA THR A 59 -7.42 4.32 -0.76
C THR A 59 -6.85 5.28 -1.79
N ILE A 60 -5.85 6.12 -1.48
CA ILE A 60 -5.19 6.97 -2.50
C ILE A 60 -4.39 6.16 -3.52
N VAL A 61 -3.82 4.98 -3.20
CA VAL A 61 -3.17 4.16 -4.24
C VAL A 61 -4.19 3.56 -5.22
N GLY A 62 -5.44 3.34 -4.80
CA GLY A 62 -6.56 3.11 -5.72
C GLY A 62 -6.96 4.38 -6.47
N LEU A 63 -7.37 5.43 -5.75
CA LEU A 63 -7.98 6.65 -6.30
C LEU A 63 -7.02 7.57 -7.08
N ALA A 64 -5.70 7.48 -6.90
CA ALA A 64 -4.72 8.23 -7.70
C ALA A 64 -4.32 7.50 -9.01
N MET A 65 -4.74 6.24 -9.20
CA MET A 65 -4.52 5.54 -10.46
C MET A 65 -5.36 6.13 -11.61
N SER A 66 -6.58 6.61 -11.33
CA SER A 66 -7.50 7.22 -12.30
C SER A 66 -6.91 8.41 -13.07
N LYS A 67 -6.03 9.19 -12.44
CA LYS A 67 -5.77 10.58 -12.87
C LYS A 67 -4.66 10.85 -13.90
N THR A 68 -4.05 9.91 -14.68
CA THR A 68 -2.85 10.30 -15.50
C THR A 68 -2.53 9.69 -16.89
N GLY A 69 -3.38 9.73 -17.93
CA GLY A 69 -3.37 10.93 -18.79
C GLY A 69 -2.78 11.06 -20.22
N ALA A 70 -2.11 10.15 -20.98
CA ALA A 70 -2.06 10.25 -22.48
C ALA A 70 -1.47 9.08 -23.32
N ASP A 71 -2.28 8.59 -24.28
CA ASP A 71 -1.87 7.82 -25.47
C ASP A 71 -1.45 8.82 -26.59
N LYS A 72 -0.79 8.50 -27.73
CA LYS A 72 -0.97 7.38 -28.70
C LYS A 72 0.30 7.23 -29.56
N GLY A 73 0.55 6.04 -30.13
CA GLY A 73 1.45 5.92 -31.30
C GLY A 73 2.31 4.65 -31.47
N LEU A 74 1.68 3.48 -31.64
CA LEU A 74 2.30 2.29 -32.28
C LEU A 74 1.84 2.27 -33.78
N THR A 75 2.44 1.59 -34.78
CA THR A 75 3.43 0.50 -34.86
C THR A 75 4.13 0.58 -36.23
N ASN A 76 5.47 0.48 -36.34
CA ASN A 76 6.17 0.15 -37.62
C ASN A 76 7.73 -0.02 -37.56
N LEU A 77 8.34 -0.28 -36.39
CA LEU A 77 9.82 -0.21 -36.23
C LEU A 77 10.51 -1.44 -35.61
N CYS A 78 9.79 -2.49 -35.25
CA CYS A 78 10.34 -3.59 -34.43
C CYS A 78 11.04 -4.69 -35.25
N ASP A 79 10.40 -5.20 -36.31
CA ASP A 79 10.85 -6.39 -37.06
C ASP A 79 12.27 -6.29 -37.65
N THR A 80 12.70 -5.07 -37.97
CA THR A 80 14.00 -4.79 -38.57
C THR A 80 15.14 -4.75 -37.55
N PHE A 81 14.86 -4.45 -36.27
CA PHE A 81 15.90 -4.18 -35.28
C PHE A 81 16.45 -5.44 -34.59
N ALA A 82 15.58 -6.39 -34.22
CA ALA A 82 16.01 -7.62 -33.53
C ALA A 82 16.93 -8.48 -34.40
N ASN A 83 16.53 -8.70 -35.67
CA ASN A 83 17.29 -9.49 -36.64
C ASN A 83 18.65 -8.88 -37.04
N ALA A 84 18.87 -7.59 -36.76
CA ALA A 84 20.12 -6.90 -37.10
C ALA A 84 21.23 -7.08 -36.04
N LEU A 85 20.89 -7.44 -34.79
CA LEU A 85 21.88 -7.58 -33.70
C LEU A 85 22.31 -9.03 -33.42
N PHE A 86 21.40 -10.01 -33.49
CA PHE A 86 21.68 -11.40 -33.05
C PHE A 86 21.21 -12.45 -34.07
N PRO A 87 22.03 -12.80 -35.08
CA PRO A 87 21.63 -13.77 -36.11
C PRO A 87 21.39 -15.19 -35.54
N PRO A 88 20.47 -15.96 -36.14
CA PRO A 88 20.14 -17.32 -35.69
C PRO A 88 21.29 -18.31 -35.88
N THR A 89 21.35 -19.33 -35.02
CA THR A 89 22.45 -20.30 -34.97
C THR A 89 22.00 -21.70 -35.39
N VAL A 90 22.76 -22.33 -36.29
CA VAL A 90 22.57 -23.74 -36.67
C VAL A 90 22.89 -24.64 -35.48
N GLN A 91 21.92 -25.45 -35.06
CA GLN A 91 22.03 -26.34 -33.88
C GLN A 91 21.43 -27.74 -34.12
N ALA A 92 20.85 -27.97 -35.29
CA ALA A 92 20.35 -29.26 -35.74
C ALA A 92 20.62 -29.47 -37.24
N ASN A 93 20.64 -30.73 -37.70
CA ASN A 93 20.86 -31.08 -39.11
C ASN A 93 19.99 -32.27 -39.53
N ILE A 94 19.60 -32.31 -40.81
CA ILE A 94 18.91 -33.46 -41.41
C ILE A 94 19.92 -34.62 -41.60
N LEU A 95 19.59 -35.80 -41.05
CA LEU A 95 20.39 -37.02 -41.17
C LEU A 95 20.06 -37.84 -42.42
N THR A 96 18.77 -37.97 -42.75
CA THR A 96 18.28 -38.84 -43.82
C THR A 96 17.23 -38.12 -44.68
N GLY A 97 17.12 -38.54 -45.94
CA GLY A 97 16.17 -38.00 -46.91
C GLY A 97 15.65 -39.11 -47.84
N SER A 98 15.01 -38.73 -48.94
CA SER A 98 14.57 -39.67 -49.98
C SER A 98 15.73 -40.46 -50.62
N THR A 99 15.52 -41.77 -50.79
CA THR A 99 16.52 -42.73 -51.32
C THR A 99 16.64 -42.73 -52.85
N ASP A 100 15.69 -42.13 -53.56
CA ASP A 100 15.60 -42.11 -55.03
C ASP A 100 15.40 -40.70 -55.61
N THR A 101 14.87 -39.77 -54.82
CA THR A 101 14.64 -38.38 -55.21
C THR A 101 15.78 -37.51 -54.70
N LEU A 102 16.65 -37.06 -55.60
CA LEU A 102 17.83 -36.25 -55.28
C LEU A 102 17.65 -34.80 -55.75
N THR A 103 17.99 -33.83 -54.90
CA THR A 103 18.18 -32.42 -55.27
C THR A 103 19.66 -32.08 -55.13
N ASN A 104 20.29 -31.51 -56.17
CA ASN A 104 21.73 -31.23 -56.19
C ASN A 104 22.63 -32.44 -55.79
N ASN A 105 22.23 -33.67 -56.17
CA ASN A 105 22.85 -34.96 -55.77
C ASN A 105 22.77 -35.30 -54.27
N ILE A 106 21.92 -34.63 -53.50
CA ILE A 106 21.65 -34.91 -52.08
C ILE A 106 20.21 -35.47 -51.95
N PRO A 107 19.96 -36.50 -51.10
CA PRO A 107 18.61 -36.94 -50.71
C PRO A 107 17.67 -35.79 -50.38
N ALA A 108 16.58 -35.64 -51.13
CA ALA A 108 15.60 -34.59 -50.90
C ALA A 108 14.77 -34.89 -49.64
N ALA A 109 14.60 -33.89 -48.78
CA ALA A 109 13.90 -34.02 -47.51
C ALA A 109 12.38 -33.97 -47.67
N ARG A 110 11.67 -34.74 -46.85
CA ARG A 110 10.21 -34.80 -46.76
C ARG A 110 9.76 -34.92 -45.31
N ALA A 111 8.57 -34.43 -45.00
CA ALA A 111 8.01 -34.51 -43.67
C ALA A 111 7.68 -35.98 -43.34
N ALA A 112 7.90 -36.40 -42.08
CA ALA A 112 7.94 -37.79 -41.69
C ALA A 112 6.54 -38.43 -41.49
N GLY A 113 5.60 -38.17 -42.38
CA GLY A 113 4.27 -38.78 -42.44
C GLY A 113 3.64 -38.67 -43.82
N ALA A 114 2.68 -39.52 -44.13
CA ALA A 114 1.95 -39.56 -45.39
C ALA A 114 0.49 -39.12 -45.18
N ILE A 115 -0.11 -38.42 -46.15
CA ILE A 115 -1.50 -37.95 -46.09
C ILE A 115 -2.33 -38.71 -47.13
N SER A 116 -3.41 -39.34 -46.67
CA SER A 116 -4.31 -40.13 -47.54
C SER A 116 -5.14 -39.22 -48.45
N SER A 117 -4.79 -39.14 -49.74
CA SER A 117 -5.35 -38.17 -50.69
C SER A 117 -6.74 -38.54 -51.24
N HIS A 118 -7.76 -38.57 -50.37
CA HIS A 118 -9.17 -38.71 -50.76
C HIS A 118 -10.08 -37.71 -50.03
N VAL A 119 -10.21 -36.52 -50.60
CA VAL A 119 -11.30 -35.58 -50.31
C VAL A 119 -12.11 -35.39 -51.60
N ALA A 120 -13.41 -35.65 -51.56
CA ALA A 120 -14.31 -35.46 -52.70
C ALA A 120 -14.78 -33.99 -52.82
N PRO A 121 -15.26 -33.54 -53.99
CA PRO A 121 -15.69 -32.15 -54.17
C PRO A 121 -16.90 -31.77 -53.30
N ALA A 122 -16.94 -30.53 -52.81
CA ALA A 122 -18.05 -30.00 -52.02
C ALA A 122 -19.38 -29.99 -52.81
N GLY A 123 -20.50 -30.35 -52.18
CA GLY A 123 -21.76 -30.51 -52.91
C GLY A 123 -23.04 -30.87 -52.17
N THR A 124 -23.14 -30.75 -50.84
CA THR A 124 -24.43 -30.77 -50.11
C THR A 124 -24.30 -30.03 -48.78
N GLU A 125 -25.38 -29.38 -48.35
CA GLU A 125 -25.56 -28.97 -46.96
C GLU A 125 -25.65 -30.24 -46.09
N LEU A 126 -24.87 -30.28 -45.02
CA LEU A 126 -24.97 -31.27 -43.95
C LEU A 126 -25.08 -30.51 -42.63
N GLU A 127 -25.77 -31.13 -41.68
CA GLU A 127 -26.08 -30.54 -40.38
C GLU A 127 -24.80 -30.15 -39.63
N ALA A 128 -24.89 -29.15 -38.77
CA ALA A 128 -23.82 -28.89 -37.81
C ALA A 128 -23.56 -30.18 -37.02
N PRO A 129 -22.30 -30.60 -36.81
CA PRO A 129 -22.03 -31.75 -35.97
C PRO A 129 -22.65 -31.51 -34.60
N GLU A 130 -23.21 -32.56 -33.99
CA GLU A 130 -23.53 -32.52 -32.56
C GLU A 130 -22.26 -32.07 -31.82
N PRO A 131 -22.38 -31.21 -30.79
CA PRO A 131 -21.21 -30.77 -30.04
C PRO A 131 -20.46 -32.00 -29.53
N GLU A 132 -19.16 -32.09 -29.84
CA GLU A 132 -18.32 -33.13 -29.24
C GLU A 132 -18.49 -33.05 -27.71
N PRO A 133 -18.62 -34.18 -27.01
CA PRO A 133 -18.85 -34.17 -25.57
C PRO A 133 -17.74 -33.37 -24.90
N GLU A 134 -18.12 -32.44 -24.03
CA GLU A 134 -17.16 -31.61 -23.29
C GLU A 134 -16.10 -32.52 -22.65
N ALA A 135 -14.83 -32.18 -22.88
CA ALA A 135 -13.71 -32.96 -22.38
C ALA A 135 -13.89 -33.19 -20.87
N SER A 136 -13.74 -34.45 -20.43
CA SER A 136 -13.96 -34.78 -19.03
C SER A 136 -13.00 -33.97 -18.14
N TYR A 137 -13.41 -33.70 -16.90
CA TYR A 137 -12.53 -33.20 -15.84
C TYR A 137 -11.23 -34.02 -15.75
N LEU A 138 -11.29 -35.32 -16.06
CA LEU A 138 -10.14 -36.23 -16.13
C LEU A 138 -9.27 -35.98 -17.37
N ASP A 139 -9.86 -35.79 -18.55
CA ASP A 139 -9.14 -35.59 -19.82
C ASP A 139 -8.34 -34.26 -19.79
N MET A 140 -8.94 -33.22 -19.21
CA MET A 140 -8.27 -31.93 -18.99
C MET A 140 -7.11 -32.05 -17.98
N ALA A 141 -7.28 -32.84 -16.92
CA ALA A 141 -6.22 -33.09 -15.94
C ALA A 141 -5.06 -33.92 -16.52
N GLU A 142 -5.33 -34.98 -17.28
CA GLU A 142 -4.30 -35.81 -17.93
C GLU A 142 -3.52 -35.01 -19.00
N SER A 143 -4.22 -34.13 -19.73
CA SER A 143 -3.61 -33.17 -20.66
C SER A 143 -2.72 -32.15 -19.94
N PHE A 144 -3.13 -31.61 -18.79
CA PHE A 144 -2.33 -30.66 -18.01
C PHE A 144 -1.00 -31.24 -17.51
N PHE A 145 -1.02 -32.36 -16.78
CA PHE A 145 0.19 -32.92 -16.19
C PHE A 145 1.15 -33.51 -17.24
N SER A 146 0.67 -33.87 -18.44
CA SER A 146 1.52 -34.24 -19.56
C SER A 146 2.12 -33.02 -20.30
N GLN A 147 1.38 -31.91 -20.41
CA GLN A 147 1.89 -30.64 -20.94
C GLN A 147 2.91 -29.96 -20.02
N MET A 148 2.83 -30.16 -18.71
CA MET A 148 3.78 -29.66 -17.69
C MET A 148 5.26 -29.94 -18.04
N TRP A 149 5.54 -30.99 -18.83
CA TRP A 149 6.91 -31.41 -19.16
C TRP A 149 7.30 -31.28 -20.65
N ARG A 150 6.37 -31.34 -21.62
CA ARG A 150 6.65 -31.12 -23.07
C ARG A 150 5.41 -30.66 -23.86
N PRO A 151 5.15 -29.34 -24.01
CA PRO A 151 3.99 -28.82 -24.72
C PRO A 151 4.06 -29.03 -26.25
N THR A 152 2.88 -29.17 -26.86
CA THR A 152 2.71 -29.41 -28.31
C THR A 152 2.38 -28.08 -29.01
N VAL A 153 3.23 -27.69 -29.96
CA VAL A 153 3.14 -26.44 -30.75
C VAL A 153 2.28 -26.63 -32.01
N ALA A 154 2.22 -27.84 -32.56
CA ALA A 154 1.29 -28.19 -33.63
C ALA A 154 1.00 -29.70 -33.66
N THR A 155 -0.27 -30.05 -33.90
CA THR A 155 -0.75 -31.42 -34.08
C THR A 155 -0.70 -31.87 -35.54
N PRO A 156 -0.63 -33.19 -35.83
CA PRO A 156 -0.76 -33.70 -37.20
C PRO A 156 -2.12 -33.38 -37.82
N ALA A 157 -2.15 -33.14 -39.13
CA ALA A 157 -3.38 -32.98 -39.89
C ALA A 157 -4.23 -34.28 -39.87
N PRO A 158 -5.57 -34.18 -39.91
CA PRO A 158 -6.46 -35.36 -39.96
C PRO A 158 -6.09 -36.31 -41.11
N GLY A 159 -5.93 -37.60 -40.80
CA GLY A 159 -5.55 -38.62 -41.77
C GLY A 159 -4.06 -38.70 -42.12
N ALA A 160 -3.18 -38.00 -41.38
CA ALA A 160 -1.73 -38.15 -41.50
C ALA A 160 -1.21 -39.42 -40.77
N GLU A 161 -0.55 -40.32 -41.50
CA GLU A 161 0.13 -41.49 -40.92
C GLU A 161 1.64 -41.24 -40.74
N PRO A 162 2.18 -41.24 -39.52
CA PRO A 162 3.63 -41.11 -39.29
C PRO A 162 4.44 -42.23 -39.96
N LYS A 163 5.61 -41.87 -40.51
CA LYS A 163 6.59 -42.78 -41.12
C LYS A 163 7.95 -42.62 -40.41
N PRO A 164 8.71 -43.70 -40.17
CA PRO A 164 9.98 -43.66 -39.42
C PRO A 164 11.17 -43.27 -40.31
N LEU A 165 11.02 -42.19 -41.08
CA LEU A 165 11.95 -41.75 -42.12
C LEU A 165 12.22 -40.25 -41.95
N ASP A 166 13.30 -39.73 -42.55
CA ASP A 166 13.66 -38.30 -42.55
C ASP A 166 13.94 -37.74 -41.13
N LEU A 167 15.04 -38.27 -40.57
CA LEU A 167 15.54 -38.04 -39.21
C LEU A 167 16.32 -36.73 -39.06
N VAL A 168 16.31 -36.17 -37.85
CA VAL A 168 17.05 -34.96 -37.44
C VAL A 168 17.90 -35.27 -36.21
N THR A 169 19.13 -34.76 -36.17
CA THR A 169 19.91 -34.63 -34.92
C THR A 169 19.83 -33.19 -34.45
N CYS A 170 19.42 -32.96 -33.20
CA CYS A 170 19.46 -31.66 -32.52
C CYS A 170 20.37 -31.73 -31.29
N MET A 171 21.09 -30.63 -30.99
CA MET A 171 21.99 -30.52 -29.84
C MET A 171 21.53 -29.50 -28.77
N LYS A 172 20.38 -28.82 -28.95
CA LYS A 172 19.86 -27.80 -27.99
C LYS A 172 19.33 -28.44 -26.69
N HIS A 173 19.06 -29.75 -26.65
CA HIS A 173 18.38 -30.43 -25.53
C HIS A 173 19.05 -31.76 -25.14
N PRO A 174 18.96 -32.20 -23.86
CA PRO A 174 19.43 -33.50 -23.39
C PRO A 174 18.73 -34.69 -24.11
N PRO A 175 19.29 -35.92 -24.07
CA PRO A 175 18.94 -37.00 -25.00
C PRO A 175 17.44 -37.26 -25.14
N MET A 176 16.93 -36.98 -26.34
CA MET A 176 15.51 -37.12 -26.71
C MET A 176 15.26 -38.42 -27.50
N PRO A 177 14.00 -38.86 -27.63
CA PRO A 177 13.60 -39.79 -28.68
C PRO A 177 14.04 -39.30 -30.08
N PRO A 178 14.17 -40.18 -31.09
CA PRO A 178 14.57 -39.78 -32.44
C PRO A 178 13.69 -38.63 -32.97
N GLN A 179 14.32 -37.55 -33.42
CA GLN A 179 13.63 -36.40 -33.99
C GLN A 179 13.48 -36.55 -35.50
N PHE A 180 12.47 -35.91 -36.06
CA PHE A 180 12.09 -36.03 -37.46
C PHE A 180 11.69 -34.66 -38.03
N LEU A 181 11.59 -34.55 -39.35
CA LEU A 181 10.86 -33.42 -39.94
C LEU A 181 9.36 -33.64 -39.79
N ALA A 182 8.64 -32.61 -39.35
CA ALA A 182 7.25 -32.70 -38.92
C ALA A 182 6.27 -32.02 -39.87
N GLU A 183 6.76 -31.09 -40.69
CA GLU A 183 5.99 -30.18 -41.52
C GLU A 183 6.55 -30.15 -42.95
N GLY A 184 5.68 -29.95 -43.95
CA GLY A 184 6.05 -29.93 -45.38
C GLY A 184 4.92 -29.37 -46.27
N SER A 185 5.10 -29.37 -47.59
CA SER A 185 4.11 -28.82 -48.55
C SER A 185 2.78 -29.59 -48.58
N ASP A 186 1.67 -28.84 -48.52
CA ASP A 186 0.29 -29.34 -48.68
C ASP A 186 -0.04 -29.87 -50.10
N LYS A 187 0.79 -29.59 -51.10
CA LYS A 187 0.51 -29.81 -52.53
C LYS A 187 1.61 -30.54 -53.29
N VAL A 188 2.81 -30.68 -52.72
CA VAL A 188 3.95 -31.34 -53.35
C VAL A 188 4.43 -32.46 -52.42
N THR A 189 4.43 -33.69 -52.90
CA THR A 189 4.91 -34.85 -52.14
C THR A 189 6.14 -35.48 -52.79
N ILE A 190 7.05 -35.96 -51.96
CA ILE A 190 8.15 -36.85 -52.34
C ILE A 190 7.84 -38.22 -51.73
N ASN A 191 7.69 -39.22 -52.59
CA ASN A 191 7.40 -40.61 -52.21
C ASN A 191 6.17 -40.75 -51.27
N GLY A 192 5.10 -40.00 -51.56
CA GLY A 192 3.84 -40.02 -50.81
C GLY A 192 3.82 -39.23 -49.50
N GLN A 193 4.89 -38.49 -49.18
CA GLN A 193 5.01 -37.65 -47.98
C GLN A 193 5.23 -36.18 -48.38
N PRO A 194 4.73 -35.18 -47.65
CA PRO A 194 4.93 -33.75 -47.96
C PRO A 194 6.40 -33.37 -48.17
N ALA A 195 6.71 -32.66 -49.26
CA ALA A 195 8.07 -32.21 -49.56
C ALA A 195 8.46 -31.03 -48.65
N VAL A 196 9.64 -31.08 -48.03
CA VAL A 196 10.11 -30.05 -47.10
C VAL A 196 10.71 -28.87 -47.85
N ARG A 197 10.47 -27.66 -47.34
CA ARG A 197 11.09 -26.40 -47.76
C ARG A 197 11.67 -25.65 -46.55
N SER A 198 12.42 -24.58 -46.83
CA SER A 198 12.81 -23.63 -45.78
C SER A 198 11.57 -22.95 -45.17
N GLY A 199 11.60 -22.76 -43.86
CA GLY A 199 10.46 -22.32 -43.06
C GLY A 199 9.65 -23.45 -42.44
N ASP A 200 9.72 -24.69 -42.97
CA ASP A 200 9.08 -25.85 -42.33
C ASP A 200 9.90 -26.35 -41.12
N ARG A 201 9.21 -26.98 -40.17
CA ARG A 201 9.74 -27.37 -38.86
C ARG A 201 9.94 -28.87 -38.63
N SER A 202 10.79 -29.15 -37.65
CA SER A 202 11.05 -30.48 -37.07
C SER A 202 10.14 -30.76 -35.86
N THR A 203 10.13 -32.02 -35.39
CA THR A 203 9.39 -32.44 -34.19
C THR A 203 9.84 -31.75 -32.89
N CYS A 204 10.99 -31.06 -32.91
CA CYS A 204 11.53 -30.22 -31.83
C CYS A 204 11.51 -28.72 -32.15
N ASP A 205 10.63 -28.28 -33.06
CA ASP A 205 10.39 -26.86 -33.41
C ASP A 205 11.63 -26.11 -33.97
N ALA A 206 12.69 -26.83 -34.37
CA ALA A 206 13.79 -26.28 -35.16
C ALA A 206 13.36 -26.12 -36.63
N THR A 207 13.78 -25.04 -37.28
CA THR A 207 13.33 -24.63 -38.63
C THR A 207 14.44 -24.76 -39.67
N VAL A 208 14.11 -25.23 -40.88
CA VAL A 208 15.06 -25.36 -42.01
C VAL A 208 15.49 -23.98 -42.53
N VAL A 209 16.79 -23.66 -42.43
CA VAL A 209 17.32 -22.31 -42.73
C VAL A 209 17.32 -21.94 -44.22
N SER A 210 17.11 -20.65 -44.50
CA SER A 210 17.22 -20.06 -45.83
C SER A 210 18.65 -19.63 -46.21
N SER A 211 19.59 -19.62 -45.25
CA SER A 211 20.91 -19.01 -45.39
C SER A 211 21.92 -19.87 -46.18
N GLY A 212 21.87 -19.78 -47.51
CA GLY A 212 23.04 -19.99 -48.37
C GLY A 212 23.30 -21.40 -48.92
N LEU A 213 22.47 -22.40 -48.61
CA LEU A 213 22.62 -23.78 -49.14
C LEU A 213 21.46 -24.27 -50.02
N ILE A 214 20.37 -23.50 -50.15
CA ILE A 214 19.21 -23.88 -50.96
C ILE A 214 19.50 -23.72 -52.45
N SER A 215 19.06 -24.69 -53.25
CA SER A 215 19.11 -24.61 -54.71
C SER A 215 18.14 -23.54 -55.22
N SER A 216 18.65 -22.46 -55.83
CA SER A 216 17.85 -21.41 -56.48
C SER A 216 16.96 -21.90 -57.65
N ASN A 217 17.08 -23.19 -57.99
CA ASN A 217 16.49 -23.81 -59.17
C ASN A 217 15.24 -24.67 -58.82
N VAL A 218 14.84 -24.73 -57.55
CA VAL A 218 13.71 -25.54 -57.08
C VAL A 218 12.82 -24.69 -56.17
N THR A 219 11.53 -24.57 -56.53
CA THR A 219 10.53 -23.84 -55.75
C THR A 219 9.36 -24.76 -55.43
N ILE A 220 9.12 -25.02 -54.13
CA ILE A 220 8.05 -25.89 -53.64
C ILE A 220 6.86 -25.02 -53.24
N GLY A 221 5.81 -25.02 -54.06
CA GLY A 221 4.55 -24.32 -53.78
C GLY A 221 3.70 -25.03 -52.72
N GLY A 222 2.73 -24.30 -52.15
CA GLY A 222 1.76 -24.83 -51.19
C GLY A 222 1.68 -24.07 -49.87
N GLY A 223 0.66 -24.38 -49.07
CA GLY A 223 0.69 -24.16 -47.62
C GLY A 223 1.61 -25.18 -46.94
N SER A 224 1.89 -25.01 -45.66
CA SER A 224 2.58 -26.03 -44.86
C SER A 224 1.54 -26.91 -44.17
N VAL A 225 1.79 -28.22 -44.12
CA VAL A 225 0.96 -29.21 -43.45
C VAL A 225 1.81 -30.04 -42.49
N VAL A 226 1.31 -30.20 -41.26
CA VAL A 226 1.97 -30.94 -40.19
C VAL A 226 1.53 -32.40 -40.26
N VAL A 227 2.49 -33.33 -40.25
CA VAL A 227 2.25 -34.79 -40.35
C VAL A 227 2.86 -35.59 -39.20
N ARG A 228 3.60 -34.92 -38.31
CA ARG A 228 3.96 -35.42 -36.98
C ARG A 228 3.84 -34.29 -35.97
N GLU A 229 3.55 -34.63 -34.74
CA GLU A 229 3.44 -33.67 -33.64
C GLU A 229 4.74 -32.85 -33.48
N ILE A 230 4.62 -31.53 -33.45
CA ILE A 230 5.70 -30.59 -33.13
C ILE A 230 5.61 -30.27 -31.65
N ARG A 231 6.67 -30.54 -30.89
CA ARG A 231 6.77 -30.17 -29.47
C ARG A 231 7.84 -29.11 -29.28
N SER A 232 7.62 -28.18 -28.37
CA SER A 232 8.56 -27.07 -28.18
C SER A 232 9.85 -27.52 -27.53
N GLY A 233 10.96 -26.91 -27.95
CA GLY A 233 12.22 -26.89 -27.19
C GLY A 233 12.21 -25.88 -26.04
N LYS A 234 11.14 -25.08 -25.88
CA LYS A 234 10.98 -24.07 -24.82
C LYS A 234 10.04 -24.59 -23.73
N THR A 235 10.43 -24.42 -22.47
CA THR A 235 9.50 -23.94 -21.44
C THR A 235 9.29 -22.43 -21.68
N PRO A 236 8.07 -21.86 -21.53
CA PRO A 236 6.98 -22.29 -20.65
C PRO A 236 5.68 -22.63 -21.42
N GLY A 237 4.51 -22.43 -20.78
CA GLY A 237 3.17 -22.69 -21.34
C GLY A 237 2.23 -23.40 -20.36
N VAL A 238 2.76 -23.86 -19.22
CA VAL A 238 2.02 -24.61 -18.19
C VAL A 238 0.94 -23.74 -17.54
N GLY A 239 1.20 -22.43 -17.38
CA GLY A 239 0.28 -21.43 -16.86
C GLY A 239 -1.15 -21.59 -17.37
N LEU A 240 -1.39 -21.46 -18.68
CA LEU A 240 -2.74 -21.56 -19.27
C LEU A 240 -3.48 -22.86 -18.90
N ALA A 241 -2.77 -23.97 -18.65
CA ALA A 241 -3.36 -25.24 -18.24
C ALA A 241 -3.54 -25.37 -16.72
N VAL A 242 -2.67 -24.75 -15.89
CA VAL A 242 -2.95 -24.50 -14.46
C VAL A 242 -4.22 -23.68 -14.36
N THR A 243 -4.19 -22.48 -14.94
CA THR A 243 -5.26 -21.49 -15.00
C THR A 243 -6.61 -22.10 -15.44
N ALA A 244 -6.66 -22.84 -16.56
CA ALA A 244 -7.88 -23.50 -17.01
C ALA A 244 -8.40 -24.59 -16.05
N LEU A 245 -7.53 -25.25 -15.29
CA LEU A 245 -7.95 -26.15 -14.21
C LEU A 245 -8.45 -25.37 -12.99
N LEU A 246 -7.77 -24.29 -12.59
CA LEU A 246 -8.18 -23.48 -11.43
C LEU A 246 -9.59 -22.90 -11.63
N MET A 247 -9.94 -22.50 -12.86
CA MET A 247 -11.30 -22.10 -13.27
C MET A 247 -12.41 -23.14 -12.97
N LEU A 248 -12.07 -24.43 -12.88
CA LEU A 248 -13.03 -25.53 -12.72
C LEU A 248 -13.15 -25.91 -11.25
N LYS A 249 -13.99 -25.24 -10.45
CA LYS A 249 -14.16 -25.61 -9.03
C LYS A 249 -14.62 -27.06 -8.87
N GLY A 250 -13.98 -27.76 -7.94
CA GLY A 250 -14.25 -29.16 -7.64
C GLY A 250 -15.51 -29.35 -6.79
N GLY A 251 -15.71 -30.57 -6.27
CA GLY A 251 -16.79 -30.82 -5.31
C GLY A 251 -16.60 -29.99 -4.03
N LYS A 252 -17.69 -29.56 -3.39
CA LYS A 252 -17.61 -28.91 -2.07
C LYS A 252 -17.12 -29.93 -1.03
N GLY A 253 -16.13 -29.54 -0.24
CA GLY A 253 -15.67 -30.28 0.94
C GLY A 253 -15.64 -29.38 2.16
N LYS A 254 -15.85 -29.95 3.36
CA LYS A 254 -15.51 -29.28 4.62
C LYS A 254 -14.13 -29.76 5.03
N PHE A 255 -13.13 -28.87 5.00
CA PHE A 255 -11.82 -29.15 5.60
C PHE A 255 -11.84 -28.79 7.09
N PHE A 256 -11.12 -29.55 7.91
CA PHE A 256 -11.11 -29.39 9.36
C PHE A 256 -9.69 -29.17 9.87
N SER A 257 -9.28 -27.91 10.04
CA SER A 257 -8.03 -27.61 10.73
C SER A 257 -8.18 -27.73 12.25
N LYS A 258 -7.18 -28.33 12.92
CA LYS A 258 -7.25 -28.60 14.37
C LYS A 258 -7.00 -27.37 15.25
N LEU A 259 -6.73 -26.23 14.64
CA LEU A 259 -6.46 -24.95 15.26
C LEU A 259 -7.15 -23.84 14.45
N PRO A 260 -7.71 -22.79 15.08
CA PRO A 260 -8.11 -21.58 14.36
C PRO A 260 -6.87 -20.92 13.72
N CYS A 261 -7.07 -19.92 12.87
CA CYS A 261 -5.97 -19.08 12.38
C CYS A 261 -5.29 -18.40 13.58
N MET A 262 -3.98 -18.61 13.78
CA MET A 262 -3.32 -18.35 15.06
C MET A 262 -2.84 -16.90 15.21
N LEU A 263 -2.67 -16.20 14.09
CA LEU A 263 -2.77 -14.74 14.00
C LEU A 263 -3.97 -14.42 13.10
N ILE A 264 -4.84 -13.51 13.52
CA ILE A 264 -5.86 -12.96 12.62
C ILE A 264 -5.18 -11.90 11.74
N GLY A 265 -4.62 -12.35 10.62
CA GLY A 265 -4.24 -11.47 9.52
C GLY A 265 -5.49 -10.82 8.93
N GLY A 266 -5.40 -9.53 8.57
CA GLY A 266 -6.50 -8.76 7.99
C GLY A 266 -6.80 -9.13 6.53
N ALA A 267 -7.03 -10.42 6.27
CA ALA A 267 -7.21 -11.01 4.95
C ALA A 267 -8.69 -11.28 4.59
N THR A 268 -9.63 -10.68 5.31
CA THR A 268 -10.96 -10.38 4.76
C THR A 268 -10.88 -8.99 4.14
N SER A 269 -10.86 -8.94 2.81
CA SER A 269 -10.77 -7.70 2.02
C SER A 269 -12.02 -6.83 2.15
N MET A 270 -11.84 -5.52 1.97
CA MET A 270 -12.85 -4.46 2.13
C MET A 270 -13.23 -4.22 3.61
N ALA A 271 -13.48 -2.95 3.94
CA ALA A 271 -13.82 -2.39 5.27
C ALA A 271 -13.20 -3.09 6.52
N VAL A 272 -12.20 -2.45 7.15
CA VAL A 272 -11.83 -2.81 8.54
C VAL A 272 -12.88 -2.26 9.50
N SER A 273 -14.04 -2.92 9.55
CA SER A 273 -15.15 -2.54 10.44
C SER A 273 -14.79 -2.77 11.91
N SER A 274 -15.46 -2.05 12.82
CA SER A 274 -15.21 -2.14 14.27
C SER A 274 -15.40 -3.56 14.81
N ALA A 275 -16.31 -4.32 14.20
CA ALA A 275 -16.50 -5.75 14.44
C ALA A 275 -15.23 -6.58 14.21
N MET A 276 -14.53 -6.40 13.07
CA MET A 276 -13.29 -7.15 12.78
C MET A 276 -12.15 -6.78 13.73
N GLY A 277 -12.05 -5.50 14.09
CA GLY A 277 -11.14 -5.05 15.15
C GLY A 277 -11.46 -5.68 16.52
N ALA A 278 -12.74 -5.82 16.85
CA ALA A 278 -13.18 -6.47 18.08
C ALA A 278 -12.89 -7.98 18.08
N VAL A 279 -13.05 -8.69 16.95
CA VAL A 279 -12.71 -10.11 16.80
C VAL A 279 -11.19 -10.33 16.97
N ALA A 280 -10.34 -9.49 16.37
CA ALA A 280 -8.89 -9.56 16.53
C ALA A 280 -8.45 -9.35 18.00
N ASN A 281 -8.98 -8.31 18.65
CA ASN A 281 -8.72 -8.03 20.08
C ASN A 281 -9.30 -9.09 21.03
N ALA A 282 -10.39 -9.76 20.64
CA ALA A 282 -10.97 -10.86 21.38
C ALA A 282 -10.08 -12.12 21.33
N ALA A 283 -9.56 -12.46 20.14
CA ALA A 283 -8.73 -13.65 19.92
C ALA A 283 -7.32 -13.53 20.54
N MET A 284 -6.77 -12.32 20.62
CA MET A 284 -5.46 -12.08 21.22
C MET A 284 -5.57 -11.74 22.72
N GLY A 285 -4.70 -12.34 23.54
CA GLY A 285 -4.73 -12.18 24.99
C GLY A 285 -3.71 -11.21 25.60
N SER A 286 -2.69 -10.80 24.83
CA SER A 286 -1.59 -9.94 25.30
C SER A 286 -0.80 -9.31 24.16
N SER A 287 -0.11 -8.21 24.46
CA SER A 287 0.78 -7.45 23.55
C SER A 287 1.77 -8.33 22.78
N ASN A 288 2.50 -9.20 23.49
CA ASN A 288 3.24 -10.29 22.89
C ASN A 288 2.29 -11.49 22.78
N PRO A 289 1.90 -11.97 21.59
CA PRO A 289 0.64 -12.67 21.45
C PRO A 289 0.61 -14.06 22.11
N VAL A 290 -0.42 -14.24 22.94
CA VAL A 290 -0.93 -15.52 23.44
C VAL A 290 -2.36 -15.65 22.92
N HIS A 291 -2.70 -16.74 22.24
CA HIS A 291 -4.03 -16.94 21.66
C HIS A 291 -5.05 -17.27 22.75
N ALA A 292 -6.06 -16.42 22.93
CA ALA A 292 -6.90 -16.40 24.11
C ALA A 292 -7.71 -17.69 24.32
N ALA A 293 -8.22 -18.31 23.26
CA ALA A 293 -9.02 -19.53 23.38
C ALA A 293 -8.22 -20.83 23.58
N THR A 294 -6.94 -20.86 23.18
CA THR A 294 -6.10 -22.08 23.14
C THR A 294 -4.87 -22.03 24.05
N GLY A 295 -4.57 -20.87 24.64
CA GLY A 295 -3.38 -20.64 25.47
C GLY A 295 -2.04 -20.84 24.74
N ALA A 296 -2.07 -20.82 23.40
CA ALA A 296 -0.87 -21.01 22.59
C ALA A 296 0.01 -19.75 22.57
N LYS A 297 1.33 -19.94 22.60
CA LYS A 297 2.27 -18.88 22.27
C LYS A 297 2.45 -18.82 20.75
N VAL A 298 2.28 -17.62 20.18
CA VAL A 298 2.39 -17.37 18.73
C VAL A 298 3.44 -16.28 18.47
N LEU A 299 4.19 -16.37 17.36
CA LEU A 299 5.04 -15.30 16.82
C LEU A 299 5.00 -15.35 15.27
N GLY A 300 5.10 -14.20 14.62
CA GLY A 300 5.09 -14.06 13.16
C GLY A 300 5.06 -12.58 12.75
N GLY A 301 4.96 -12.31 11.45
CA GLY A 301 5.06 -10.96 10.88
C GLY A 301 6.49 -10.42 10.88
N ASP A 302 6.65 -9.11 10.69
CA ASP A 302 7.91 -8.38 10.51
C ASP A 302 9.01 -8.77 11.52
N ASP A 303 8.64 -8.95 12.80
CA ASP A 303 9.55 -9.32 13.89
C ASP A 303 10.23 -10.71 13.69
N GLU A 304 9.64 -11.57 12.86
CA GLU A 304 10.12 -12.92 12.50
C GLU A 304 10.43 -13.09 11.00
N LEU A 305 10.43 -12.00 10.22
CA LEU A 305 10.80 -11.98 8.80
C LEU A 305 12.31 -11.76 8.66
N ASP A 306 13.06 -12.81 8.32
CA ASP A 306 14.53 -12.75 8.36
C ASP A 306 15.13 -12.00 7.15
N PHE A 307 14.50 -12.13 5.98
CA PHE A 307 14.82 -11.37 4.78
C PHE A 307 13.70 -11.48 3.73
N VAL A 308 13.70 -10.53 2.78
CA VAL A 308 12.95 -10.54 1.52
C VAL A 308 13.95 -10.39 0.38
N LEU A 309 13.81 -11.19 -0.68
CA LEU A 309 14.55 -11.00 -1.93
C LEU A 309 13.62 -10.58 -3.07
N PRO A 310 14.03 -9.62 -3.92
CA PRO A 310 13.24 -9.22 -5.07
C PRO A 310 13.15 -10.37 -6.08
N GLY A 311 12.07 -10.37 -6.84
CA GLY A 311 11.76 -11.38 -7.85
C GLY A 311 10.40 -11.07 -8.42
N ILE A 312 10.03 -11.72 -9.53
CA ILE A 312 8.65 -11.63 -9.97
C ILE A 312 7.73 -12.27 -8.93
N LEU A 313 8.02 -13.48 -8.46
CA LEU A 313 7.48 -13.96 -7.20
C LEU A 313 8.60 -13.81 -6.13
N PRO A 314 8.47 -12.90 -5.15
CA PRO A 314 9.54 -12.62 -4.19
C PRO A 314 9.77 -13.80 -3.23
N ILE A 315 11.00 -13.92 -2.71
CA ILE A 315 11.35 -14.96 -1.73
C ILE A 315 11.37 -14.32 -0.34
N ASP A 316 10.30 -14.57 0.42
CA ASP A 316 10.06 -14.04 1.75
C ASP A 316 10.36 -15.10 2.81
N TRP A 317 11.48 -14.95 3.54
CA TRP A 317 11.86 -15.92 4.57
C TRP A 317 11.20 -15.58 5.92
N GLN A 318 9.87 -15.71 5.94
CA GLN A 318 9.04 -15.56 7.14
C GLN A 318 9.15 -16.81 8.02
N ARG A 319 9.58 -16.65 9.27
CA ARG A 319 9.39 -17.66 10.32
C ARG A 319 8.06 -17.45 11.03
N PHE A 320 7.42 -18.54 11.45
CA PHE A 320 6.23 -18.54 12.30
C PHE A 320 6.45 -19.47 13.48
N TYR A 321 6.16 -19.02 14.70
CA TYR A 321 6.12 -19.86 15.90
C TYR A 321 4.68 -20.12 16.32
N ASN A 322 4.35 -21.37 16.54
CA ASN A 322 3.07 -21.87 17.02
C ASN A 322 3.32 -22.96 18.05
N SER A 323 3.12 -22.67 19.34
CA SER A 323 3.34 -23.66 20.41
C SER A 323 2.40 -24.87 20.39
N ARG A 324 1.47 -24.95 19.44
CA ARG A 324 0.58 -26.10 19.21
C ARG A 324 0.91 -26.85 17.90
N ASP A 325 1.91 -26.42 17.14
CA ASP A 325 2.53 -27.28 16.12
C ASP A 325 3.36 -28.35 16.83
N ALA A 326 2.97 -29.61 16.64
CA ALA A 326 3.58 -30.79 17.25
C ALA A 326 4.68 -31.43 16.39
N ARG A 327 5.06 -30.82 15.25
CA ARG A 327 6.19 -31.27 14.43
C ARG A 327 7.51 -31.06 15.17
N THR A 328 8.37 -32.07 15.12
CA THR A 328 9.71 -32.08 15.73
C THR A 328 10.84 -32.20 14.70
N GLY A 329 10.50 -32.23 13.41
CA GLY A 329 11.43 -32.35 12.27
C GLY A 329 11.48 -31.11 11.37
N SER A 330 10.94 -29.98 11.83
CA SER A 330 10.97 -28.69 11.12
C SER A 330 12.37 -28.07 11.11
N LEU A 331 12.60 -27.06 10.27
CA LEU A 331 13.91 -26.43 10.06
C LEU A 331 14.51 -25.79 11.33
N PHE A 332 13.67 -25.37 12.27
CA PHE A 332 14.05 -24.57 13.44
C PHE A 332 13.69 -25.23 14.80
N GLY A 333 13.24 -26.49 14.79
CA GLY A 333 12.83 -27.22 15.99
C GLY A 333 11.35 -26.99 16.36
N ALA A 334 10.92 -27.61 17.46
CA ALA A 334 9.51 -27.75 17.78
C ALA A 334 8.76 -26.41 17.89
N GLY A 335 7.57 -26.36 17.27
CA GLY A 335 6.72 -25.18 17.21
C GLY A 335 7.08 -24.17 16.12
N TRP A 336 8.18 -24.32 15.37
CA TRP A 336 8.52 -23.43 14.25
C TRP A 336 8.11 -23.97 12.87
N SER A 337 7.79 -23.04 11.97
CA SER A 337 7.41 -23.26 10.57
C SER A 337 7.92 -22.12 9.65
N VAL A 338 8.07 -22.41 8.35
CA VAL A 338 8.24 -21.43 7.26
C VAL A 338 7.38 -21.83 6.04
N PRO A 339 7.07 -20.92 5.09
CA PRO A 339 6.30 -21.26 3.89
C PRO A 339 6.89 -22.37 3.01
N TYR A 340 8.20 -22.61 3.10
CA TYR A 340 8.92 -23.62 2.31
C TYR A 340 8.99 -25.01 2.97
N GLU A 341 8.39 -25.20 4.16
CA GLU A 341 8.29 -26.50 4.83
C GLU A 341 6.85 -26.99 5.04
N VAL A 342 5.90 -26.45 4.28
CA VAL A 342 4.53 -26.97 4.17
C VAL A 342 4.50 -28.32 3.44
N CYS A 343 3.59 -29.21 3.82
CA CYS A 343 3.54 -30.58 3.31
C CYS A 343 2.13 -31.20 3.42
N VAL A 344 1.90 -32.34 2.75
CA VAL A 344 0.65 -33.11 2.88
C VAL A 344 0.94 -34.55 3.26
N ASP A 345 0.48 -34.95 4.45
CA ASP A 345 0.47 -36.35 4.87
C ASP A 345 -0.65 -37.11 4.18
N ILE A 346 -0.35 -38.33 3.71
CA ILE A 346 -1.33 -39.33 3.28
C ILE A 346 -1.49 -40.35 4.41
N ARG A 347 -2.68 -40.43 5.01
CA ARG A 347 -2.97 -41.29 6.17
C ARG A 347 -4.12 -42.26 5.85
N PRO A 348 -4.21 -43.46 6.45
CA PRO A 348 -5.35 -44.35 6.23
C PRO A 348 -6.68 -43.70 6.69
N HIS A 349 -7.71 -43.71 5.85
CA HIS A 349 -9.04 -43.22 6.22
C HIS A 349 -9.79 -44.28 7.06
N PRO A 350 -10.52 -43.90 8.14
CA PRO A 350 -11.18 -44.86 9.04
C PRO A 350 -12.14 -45.84 8.36
N ASP A 351 -12.94 -45.35 7.40
CA ASP A 351 -13.91 -46.15 6.63
C ASP A 351 -13.27 -46.89 5.43
N GLY A 352 -11.95 -46.85 5.31
CA GLY A 352 -11.17 -47.34 4.17
C GLY A 352 -10.81 -46.25 3.17
N GLY A 353 -9.68 -46.43 2.49
CA GLY A 353 -9.08 -45.43 1.61
C GLY A 353 -7.99 -44.59 2.30
N GLU A 354 -7.77 -43.38 1.80
CA GLU A 354 -6.77 -42.43 2.28
C GLU A 354 -7.44 -41.12 2.70
N THR A 355 -6.90 -40.42 3.70
CA THR A 355 -7.20 -39.02 4.01
C THR A 355 -5.94 -38.19 3.82
N LEU A 356 -6.11 -36.95 3.35
CA LEU A 356 -5.02 -36.01 3.14
C LEU A 356 -5.02 -34.96 4.26
N VAL A 357 -3.86 -34.74 4.88
CA VAL A 357 -3.71 -33.70 5.90
C VAL A 357 -2.61 -32.72 5.49
N TYR A 358 -3.03 -31.54 5.03
CA TYR A 358 -2.14 -30.43 4.72
C TYR A 358 -1.64 -29.80 6.02
N THR A 359 -0.37 -29.42 6.07
CA THR A 359 0.18 -28.59 7.15
C THR A 359 0.56 -27.25 6.56
N ASP A 360 -0.12 -26.20 7.02
CA ASP A 360 0.03 -24.84 6.48
C ASP A 360 1.28 -24.11 7.01
N GLU A 361 1.46 -22.88 6.53
CA GLU A 361 2.58 -22.00 6.83
C GLU A 361 2.69 -21.71 8.34
N GLN A 362 1.57 -21.71 9.07
CA GLN A 362 1.48 -21.52 10.52
C GLN A 362 1.67 -22.82 11.33
N GLY A 363 1.96 -23.94 10.66
CA GLY A 363 2.06 -25.27 11.28
C GLY A 363 0.71 -25.87 11.69
N ARG A 364 -0.42 -25.35 11.20
CA ARG A 364 -1.75 -25.91 11.50
C ARG A 364 -2.00 -27.14 10.61
N PRO A 365 -2.37 -28.29 11.19
CA PRO A 365 -2.80 -29.45 10.41
C PRO A 365 -4.27 -29.28 9.99
N ILE A 366 -4.49 -29.19 8.69
CA ILE A 366 -5.77 -29.08 7.98
C ILE A 366 -6.15 -30.45 7.41
N ASP A 367 -7.14 -31.13 8.00
CA ASP A 367 -7.65 -32.40 7.45
C ASP A 367 -8.57 -32.12 6.26
N MET A 368 -8.13 -32.53 5.07
CA MET A 368 -8.85 -32.31 3.80
C MET A 368 -9.75 -33.49 3.42
N GLY A 369 -9.78 -34.55 4.25
CA GLY A 369 -10.57 -35.74 3.98
C GLY A 369 -10.04 -36.62 2.84
N SER A 370 -10.90 -37.51 2.36
CA SER A 370 -10.60 -38.43 1.26
C SER A 370 -10.78 -37.76 -0.09
N ILE A 371 -9.66 -37.33 -0.70
CA ILE A 371 -9.62 -36.86 -2.10
C ILE A 371 -9.08 -37.99 -2.99
N PRO A 372 -9.89 -38.55 -3.90
CA PRO A 372 -9.45 -39.63 -4.78
C PRO A 372 -8.45 -39.14 -5.83
N LEU A 373 -7.68 -40.07 -6.41
CA LEU A 373 -6.83 -39.79 -7.57
C LEU A 373 -7.71 -39.32 -8.76
N GLY A 374 -7.37 -38.19 -9.36
CA GLY A 374 -8.19 -37.50 -10.36
C GLY A 374 -9.29 -36.58 -9.77
N GLY A 375 -9.41 -36.49 -8.44
CA GLY A 375 -10.41 -35.68 -7.76
C GLY A 375 -10.01 -34.21 -7.58
N ALA A 376 -11.01 -33.33 -7.52
CA ALA A 376 -10.87 -31.93 -7.14
C ALA A 376 -11.92 -31.57 -6.08
N VAL A 377 -11.51 -30.80 -5.07
CA VAL A 377 -12.34 -30.39 -3.93
C VAL A 377 -12.04 -28.93 -3.59
N PHE A 378 -13.04 -28.16 -3.14
CA PHE A 378 -12.86 -26.81 -2.62
C PHE A 378 -13.51 -26.67 -1.24
N SER A 379 -12.88 -25.92 -0.32
CA SER A 379 -13.40 -25.67 1.04
C SER A 379 -13.39 -24.18 1.38
N ALA A 380 -14.60 -23.60 1.43
CA ALA A 380 -14.87 -22.22 1.83
C ALA A 380 -14.14 -21.81 3.13
N GLY A 381 -14.27 -22.60 4.20
CA GLY A 381 -13.81 -22.25 5.55
C GLY A 381 -12.30 -22.19 5.79
N GLU A 382 -11.47 -22.52 4.80
CA GLU A 382 -10.02 -22.32 4.86
C GLU A 382 -9.48 -21.63 3.59
N GLY A 383 -10.34 -21.19 2.66
CA GLY A 383 -9.93 -20.51 1.41
C GLY A 383 -9.20 -21.39 0.38
N LEU A 384 -9.30 -22.73 0.45
CA LEU A 384 -8.45 -23.65 -0.32
C LEU A 384 -9.17 -24.39 -1.46
N ALA A 385 -8.61 -24.33 -2.67
CA ALA A 385 -8.95 -25.21 -3.80
C ALA A 385 -7.89 -26.30 -3.98
N VAL A 386 -8.29 -27.57 -3.99
CA VAL A 386 -7.38 -28.73 -3.95
C VAL A 386 -7.64 -29.68 -5.11
N ARG A 387 -6.59 -30.12 -5.81
CA ARG A 387 -6.68 -31.01 -6.98
C ARG A 387 -5.65 -32.13 -6.88
N ARG A 388 -6.08 -33.39 -6.98
CA ARG A 388 -5.22 -34.58 -6.89
C ARG A 388 -5.13 -35.29 -8.23
N HIS A 389 -3.92 -35.47 -8.75
CA HIS A 389 -3.71 -36.12 -10.04
C HIS A 389 -3.69 -37.66 -9.94
N LEU A 390 -3.84 -38.34 -11.09
CA LEU A 390 -3.76 -39.80 -11.22
C LEU A 390 -2.40 -40.38 -10.82
N ASN A 391 -1.31 -39.60 -10.90
CA ASN A 391 0.02 -40.01 -10.43
C ASN A 391 0.31 -39.68 -8.95
N GLY A 392 -0.65 -39.10 -8.22
CA GLY A 392 -0.50 -38.74 -6.81
C GLY A 392 0.06 -37.34 -6.52
N GLN A 393 0.44 -36.54 -7.52
CA GLN A 393 0.71 -35.11 -7.32
C GLN A 393 -0.55 -34.38 -6.83
N LEU A 394 -0.37 -33.32 -6.04
CA LEU A 394 -1.46 -32.50 -5.49
C LEU A 394 -1.18 -31.02 -5.73
N LEU A 395 -2.19 -30.26 -6.13
CA LEU A 395 -2.15 -28.79 -6.22
C LEU A 395 -3.09 -28.21 -5.17
N ILE A 396 -2.62 -27.23 -4.39
CA ILE A 396 -3.44 -26.44 -3.45
C ILE A 396 -3.32 -24.96 -3.84
N GLU A 397 -4.41 -24.33 -4.24
CA GLU A 397 -4.53 -22.89 -4.48
C GLU A 397 -5.21 -22.22 -3.28
N SER A 398 -4.72 -21.04 -2.90
CA SER A 398 -5.40 -20.12 -1.98
C SER A 398 -6.29 -19.13 -2.75
N ASP A 399 -7.23 -18.48 -2.06
CA ASP A 399 -8.04 -17.38 -2.58
C ASP A 399 -7.22 -16.27 -3.26
N ASP A 400 -6.10 -15.87 -2.64
CA ASP A 400 -5.11 -14.91 -3.17
C ASP A 400 -4.51 -15.27 -4.54
N GLY A 401 -4.66 -16.52 -5.01
CA GLY A 401 -4.14 -17.01 -6.28
C GLY A 401 -2.71 -17.56 -6.24
N LEU A 402 -2.12 -17.70 -5.05
CA LEU A 402 -0.91 -18.46 -4.85
C LEU A 402 -1.24 -19.95 -4.79
N TYR A 403 -0.61 -20.73 -5.66
CA TYR A 403 -0.68 -22.19 -5.66
C TYR A 403 0.60 -22.84 -5.13
N ARG A 404 0.41 -24.01 -4.53
CA ARG A 404 1.44 -24.88 -3.96
C ARG A 404 1.32 -26.24 -4.63
N LEU A 405 2.33 -26.65 -5.37
CA LEU A 405 2.41 -27.95 -6.02
C LEU A 405 3.16 -28.91 -5.10
N PHE A 406 2.57 -30.08 -4.82
CA PHE A 406 3.15 -31.14 -4.00
C PHE A 406 3.36 -32.41 -4.82
N GLU A 407 4.49 -33.08 -4.59
CA GLU A 407 4.89 -34.30 -5.28
C GLU A 407 5.14 -35.46 -4.31
N PRO A 408 4.88 -36.72 -4.73
CA PRO A 408 5.28 -37.91 -3.99
C PRO A 408 6.77 -37.89 -3.63
N SER A 409 7.07 -37.98 -2.33
CA SER A 409 8.44 -38.07 -1.85
C SER A 409 8.95 -39.53 -1.84
N ALA A 410 10.19 -39.75 -1.40
CA ALA A 410 10.71 -41.10 -1.16
C ALA A 410 9.94 -41.84 -0.03
N ASN A 411 9.19 -41.11 0.81
CA ASN A 411 8.18 -41.67 1.69
C ASN A 411 6.81 -41.64 0.98
N PRO A 412 6.19 -42.79 0.67
CA PRO A 412 4.89 -42.83 -0.01
C PRO A 412 3.74 -42.27 0.84
N SER A 413 3.92 -42.03 2.14
CA SER A 413 2.91 -41.38 3.00
C SER A 413 3.03 -39.86 3.07
N LEU A 414 3.93 -39.24 2.29
CA LEU A 414 4.21 -37.80 2.36
C LEU A 414 4.38 -37.19 0.95
N LEU A 415 3.55 -36.20 0.65
CA LEU A 415 3.75 -35.28 -0.48
C LEU A 415 4.51 -34.04 0.02
N ARG A 416 5.61 -33.70 -0.65
CA ARG A 416 6.43 -32.52 -0.35
C ARG A 416 6.14 -31.40 -1.35
N LEU A 417 6.18 -30.15 -0.92
CA LEU A 417 6.13 -28.99 -1.80
C LEU A 417 7.27 -29.07 -2.83
N SER A 418 7.01 -28.94 -4.13
CA SER A 418 8.04 -28.82 -5.17
C SER A 418 8.11 -27.41 -5.77
N GLN A 419 7.02 -26.64 -5.65
CA GLN A 419 6.89 -25.33 -6.26
C GLN A 419 5.81 -24.50 -5.56
N LEU A 420 6.07 -23.21 -5.34
CA LEU A 420 5.01 -22.20 -5.22
C LEU A 420 4.88 -21.45 -6.55
N GLY A 421 3.70 -20.95 -6.89
CA GLY A 421 3.52 -20.08 -8.04
C GLY A 421 2.23 -19.27 -8.02
N ASP A 422 2.05 -18.38 -8.98
CA ASP A 422 0.85 -17.56 -9.13
C ASP A 422 0.05 -17.90 -10.41
N ARG A 423 -1.15 -17.33 -10.55
CA ARG A 423 -2.02 -17.51 -11.73
C ARG A 423 -1.37 -17.03 -13.06
N ASN A 424 -0.23 -16.34 -13.02
CA ASN A 424 0.53 -15.87 -14.17
C ASN A 424 1.72 -16.77 -14.58
N ASP A 425 1.92 -17.91 -13.90
CA ASP A 425 3.04 -18.84 -14.10
C ASP A 425 4.41 -18.31 -13.59
N ASN A 426 4.40 -17.36 -12.67
CA ASN A 426 5.56 -16.97 -11.87
C ASN A 426 5.79 -17.97 -10.75
N ARG A 427 7.05 -18.25 -10.38
CA ARG A 427 7.37 -19.45 -9.58
C ARG A 427 8.51 -19.25 -8.59
N ILE A 428 8.44 -20.03 -7.50
CA ILE A 428 9.57 -20.39 -6.66
C ILE A 428 9.69 -21.92 -6.68
N HIS A 429 10.79 -22.43 -7.24
CA HIS A 429 11.14 -23.85 -7.26
C HIS A 429 11.83 -24.26 -5.96
N VAL A 430 11.48 -25.45 -5.46
CA VAL A 430 11.89 -25.96 -4.14
C VAL A 430 12.74 -27.23 -4.33
N ASP A 431 14.06 -27.09 -4.27
CA ASP A 431 15.01 -28.19 -4.53
C ASP A 431 15.38 -28.95 -3.24
N TYR A 432 15.36 -30.28 -3.34
CA TYR A 432 15.71 -31.20 -2.25
C TYR A 432 16.91 -32.08 -2.61
N ASP A 433 17.65 -32.50 -1.59
CA ASP A 433 18.72 -33.50 -1.74
C ASP A 433 18.19 -34.95 -1.82
N ALA A 434 19.11 -35.91 -1.94
CA ALA A 434 18.81 -37.34 -1.98
C ALA A 434 18.33 -37.94 -0.64
N ALA A 435 18.46 -37.21 0.47
CA ALA A 435 17.87 -37.56 1.77
C ALA A 435 16.47 -36.94 1.96
N GLY A 436 16.02 -36.10 1.04
CA GLY A 436 14.73 -35.40 1.12
C GLY A 436 14.77 -34.10 1.93
N GLN A 437 15.95 -33.54 2.21
CA GLN A 437 16.10 -32.25 2.90
C GLN A 437 16.03 -31.08 1.92
N LEU A 438 15.35 -30.00 2.30
CA LEU A 438 15.37 -28.74 1.55
C LEU A 438 16.81 -28.20 1.55
N VAL A 439 17.32 -27.89 0.35
CA VAL A 439 18.69 -27.38 0.13
C VAL A 439 18.76 -26.10 -0.69
N ARG A 440 17.79 -25.80 -1.57
CA ARG A 440 17.81 -24.56 -2.38
C ARG A 440 16.41 -24.11 -2.81
N LEU A 441 16.20 -22.80 -2.87
CA LEU A 441 15.08 -22.17 -3.58
C LEU A 441 15.58 -21.40 -4.79
N ARG A 442 14.78 -21.30 -5.85
CA ARG A 442 15.09 -20.54 -7.09
C ARG A 442 13.83 -19.90 -7.68
N ASP A 443 13.93 -18.69 -8.21
CA ASP A 443 12.83 -18.01 -8.92
C ASP A 443 12.58 -18.59 -10.33
N THR A 444 11.57 -18.05 -11.03
CA THR A 444 11.21 -18.39 -12.43
C THR A 444 12.40 -18.42 -13.40
N PHE A 445 13.42 -17.58 -13.19
CA PHE A 445 14.52 -17.38 -14.14
C PHE A 445 15.90 -17.86 -13.65
N ASP A 446 16.00 -18.51 -12.48
CA ASP A 446 17.27 -18.85 -11.83
C ASP A 446 18.18 -17.63 -11.52
N LEU A 447 17.61 -16.41 -11.49
CA LEU A 447 18.31 -15.14 -11.21
C LEU A 447 18.47 -14.87 -9.71
N VAL A 448 17.56 -15.41 -8.89
CA VAL A 448 17.58 -15.33 -7.43
C VAL A 448 17.52 -16.75 -6.89
N GLN A 449 18.65 -17.19 -6.36
CA GLN A 449 18.80 -18.51 -5.76
C GLN A 449 19.27 -18.35 -4.32
N VAL A 450 18.69 -19.11 -3.40
CA VAL A 450 19.16 -19.21 -2.00
C VAL A 450 19.43 -20.66 -1.63
N GLU A 451 20.62 -20.93 -1.08
CA GLU A 451 21.03 -22.24 -0.58
C GLU A 451 20.95 -22.31 0.95
N LEU A 452 20.39 -23.42 1.46
CA LEU A 452 20.30 -23.74 2.88
C LEU A 452 21.54 -24.51 3.31
N ILE A 453 22.48 -23.85 4.00
CA ILE A 453 23.73 -24.47 4.42
C ILE A 453 23.60 -25.05 5.82
N ARG A 454 23.80 -26.37 5.93
CA ARG A 454 23.69 -27.13 7.18
C ARG A 454 25.06 -27.38 7.83
N ASP A 455 25.09 -27.38 9.16
CA ASP A 455 26.18 -27.99 9.95
C ASP A 455 25.58 -29.04 10.90
N GLN A 456 26.24 -30.19 11.00
CA GLN A 456 25.81 -31.35 11.81
C GLN A 456 24.33 -31.80 11.59
N GLY A 457 23.71 -31.37 10.48
CA GLY A 457 22.31 -31.64 10.09
C GLY A 457 21.34 -30.46 10.29
N GLN A 458 21.68 -29.51 11.17
CA GLN A 458 20.88 -28.32 11.46
C GLN A 458 21.15 -27.20 10.45
N LEU A 459 20.16 -26.33 10.20
CA LEU A 459 20.27 -25.21 9.26
C LEU A 459 21.12 -24.08 9.86
N ALA A 460 22.44 -24.07 9.59
CA ALA A 460 23.35 -23.09 10.18
C ALA A 460 23.19 -21.68 9.60
N ARG A 461 22.90 -21.56 8.29
CA ARG A 461 22.70 -20.28 7.60
C ARG A 461 22.06 -20.44 6.23
N ILE A 462 21.57 -19.33 5.67
CA ILE A 462 21.08 -19.25 4.29
C ILE A 462 21.97 -18.30 3.49
N GLU A 463 22.39 -18.74 2.30
CA GLU A 463 23.25 -17.98 1.38
C GLU A 463 22.53 -17.66 0.08
N ARG A 464 22.46 -16.38 -0.32
CA ARG A 464 22.13 -16.00 -1.70
C ARG A 464 23.30 -16.37 -2.61
N LEU A 465 23.00 -17.08 -3.70
CA LEU A 465 23.94 -17.39 -4.77
C LEU A 465 23.67 -16.44 -5.94
N TYR A 466 24.68 -15.65 -6.31
CA TYR A 466 24.63 -14.75 -7.45
C TYR A 466 25.06 -15.47 -8.74
N PRO A 467 24.65 -14.99 -9.94
CA PRO A 467 25.02 -15.62 -11.22
C PRO A 467 26.54 -15.73 -11.48
N ASP A 468 27.34 -14.86 -10.86
CA ASP A 468 28.82 -14.87 -10.87
C ASP A 468 29.43 -15.94 -9.93
N GLN A 469 28.61 -16.78 -9.30
CA GLN A 469 28.94 -17.76 -8.25
C GLN A 469 29.42 -17.16 -6.92
N ARG A 470 29.26 -15.85 -6.71
CA ARG A 470 29.45 -15.21 -5.40
C ARG A 470 28.33 -15.62 -4.45
N ARG A 471 28.69 -15.73 -3.17
CA ARG A 471 27.78 -16.09 -2.08
C ARG A 471 27.68 -14.95 -1.08
N GLU A 472 26.47 -14.73 -0.56
CA GLU A 472 26.17 -13.75 0.49
C GLU A 472 25.32 -14.42 1.56
N VAL A 473 25.80 -14.46 2.81
CA VAL A 473 24.99 -14.92 3.94
C VAL A 473 23.90 -13.88 4.19
N LEU A 474 22.63 -14.29 4.16
CA LEU A 474 21.50 -13.40 4.46
C LEU A 474 21.21 -13.41 5.96
N VAL A 475 21.11 -14.63 6.52
CA VAL A 475 20.77 -14.93 7.91
C VAL A 475 21.51 -16.17 8.38
N SER A 476 21.85 -16.24 9.67
CA SER A 476 22.46 -17.39 10.32
C SER A 476 21.80 -17.70 11.66
N TYR A 477 21.86 -18.96 12.07
CA TYR A 477 21.05 -19.51 13.17
C TYR A 477 21.92 -20.26 14.18
N GLY A 478 21.63 -20.05 15.46
CA GLY A 478 22.21 -20.80 16.58
C GLY A 478 21.16 -21.67 17.26
N PHE A 479 21.51 -22.91 17.58
CA PHE A 479 20.63 -23.89 18.21
C PHE A 479 21.11 -24.22 19.63
N ASP A 480 20.19 -24.66 20.49
CA ASP A 480 20.52 -25.20 21.80
C ASP A 480 20.95 -26.69 21.73
N ALA A 481 21.28 -27.27 22.89
CA ALA A 481 21.71 -28.67 23.01
C ALA A 481 20.57 -29.70 22.81
N GLN A 482 19.33 -29.24 22.62
CA GLN A 482 18.15 -30.06 22.34
C GLN A 482 17.74 -29.96 20.86
N GLY A 483 18.23 -28.95 20.14
CA GLY A 483 17.97 -28.69 18.72
C GLY A 483 16.88 -27.65 18.45
N ASN A 484 16.53 -26.82 19.44
CA ASN A 484 15.62 -25.69 19.23
C ASN A 484 16.40 -24.46 18.75
N LEU A 485 15.82 -23.64 17.86
CA LEU A 485 16.37 -22.35 17.45
C LEU A 485 16.51 -21.40 18.65
N ALA A 486 17.73 -21.10 19.08
CA ALA A 486 18.03 -20.28 20.25
C ALA A 486 18.49 -18.85 19.91
N GLU A 487 18.99 -18.62 18.68
CA GLU A 487 19.54 -17.34 18.25
C GLU A 487 19.39 -17.13 16.73
N VAL A 488 18.97 -15.94 16.30
CA VAL A 488 18.92 -15.52 14.89
C VAL A 488 19.87 -14.34 14.68
N ARG A 489 20.67 -14.37 13.63
CA ARG A 489 21.66 -13.35 13.29
C ARG A 489 21.55 -12.89 11.84
N ASP A 490 21.66 -11.60 11.63
CA ASP A 490 21.70 -11.01 10.28
C ASP A 490 23.03 -11.30 9.54
N THR A 491 23.12 -10.84 8.29
CA THR A 491 24.31 -10.89 7.42
C THR A 491 25.60 -10.32 8.03
N THR A 492 25.50 -9.39 8.99
CA THR A 492 26.66 -8.84 9.73
C THR A 492 27.01 -9.62 11.00
N GLY A 493 26.25 -10.68 11.30
CA GLY A 493 26.41 -11.52 12.49
C GLY A 493 25.82 -10.90 13.76
N GLN A 494 25.12 -9.77 13.68
CA GLN A 494 24.44 -9.15 14.82
C GLN A 494 23.19 -9.95 15.18
N VAL A 495 22.94 -10.12 16.47
CA VAL A 495 21.84 -10.95 16.97
C VAL A 495 20.55 -10.15 16.89
N GLN A 496 19.64 -10.60 16.04
CA GLN A 496 18.31 -10.01 15.90
C GLN A 496 17.35 -10.63 16.91
N ARG A 497 17.29 -11.97 17.05
CA ARG A 497 16.41 -12.64 18.02
C ARG A 497 17.16 -13.62 18.93
N ARG A 498 16.63 -13.81 20.14
CA ARG A 498 16.96 -14.95 21.03
C ARG A 498 15.70 -15.66 21.47
N PHE A 499 15.81 -16.94 21.76
CA PHE A 499 14.76 -17.77 22.33
C PHE A 499 15.34 -18.71 23.40
N ALA A 500 14.52 -19.06 24.40
CA ALA A 500 14.83 -20.13 25.34
C ALA A 500 13.59 -20.99 25.62
N TYR A 501 13.83 -22.27 25.91
CA TYR A 501 12.81 -23.30 26.01
C TYR A 501 12.90 -24.06 27.34
N ASP A 502 11.78 -24.62 27.78
CA ASP A 502 11.78 -25.60 28.88
C ASP A 502 12.17 -27.01 28.40
N SER A 503 12.25 -27.96 29.34
CA SER A 503 12.57 -29.37 29.03
C SER A 503 11.52 -30.10 28.18
N GLY A 504 10.37 -29.46 27.90
CA GLY A 504 9.34 -29.92 26.97
C GLY A 504 9.36 -29.19 25.62
N GLN A 505 10.43 -28.44 25.31
CA GLN A 505 10.60 -27.64 24.08
C GLN A 505 9.55 -26.51 23.91
N ARG A 506 8.93 -26.05 25.00
CA ARG A 506 8.01 -24.89 24.98
C ARG A 506 8.79 -23.61 25.22
N MET A 507 8.56 -22.57 24.42
CA MET A 507 9.23 -21.28 24.55
C MET A 507 8.87 -20.60 25.88
N VAL A 508 9.86 -20.35 26.72
CA VAL A 508 9.73 -19.65 28.03
C VAL A 508 10.27 -18.22 28.00
N GLU A 509 11.13 -17.88 27.04
CA GLU A 509 11.67 -16.55 26.82
C GLU A 509 11.88 -16.29 25.33
N HIS A 510 11.60 -15.08 24.87
CA HIS A 510 12.19 -14.53 23.65
C HIS A 510 12.73 -13.11 23.87
N GLN A 511 13.70 -12.70 23.04
CA GLN A 511 14.29 -11.37 23.06
C GLN A 511 14.23 -10.72 21.67
N LEU A 512 13.87 -9.43 21.63
CA LEU A 512 13.92 -8.56 20.45
C LEU A 512 15.34 -7.96 20.23
N PRO A 513 15.66 -7.42 19.03
CA PRO A 513 16.98 -6.82 18.76
C PRO A 513 17.31 -5.65 19.70
N THR A 514 16.27 -5.00 20.21
CA THR A 514 16.25 -3.89 21.18
C THR A 514 16.69 -4.28 22.59
N GLY A 515 16.79 -5.59 22.86
CA GLY A 515 17.05 -6.16 24.17
C GLY A 515 15.82 -6.37 25.06
N LEU A 516 14.60 -6.04 24.61
CA LEU A 516 13.36 -6.36 25.35
C LEU A 516 13.22 -7.88 25.50
N ARG A 517 13.01 -8.37 26.73
CA ARG A 517 12.77 -9.79 27.00
C ARG A 517 11.34 -10.05 27.41
N CYS A 518 10.75 -11.07 26.80
CA CYS A 518 9.36 -11.45 26.94
C CYS A 518 9.28 -12.91 27.42
N PHE A 519 8.72 -13.11 28.61
CA PHE A 519 8.74 -14.37 29.35
C PHE A 519 7.36 -15.03 29.40
N TYR A 520 7.32 -16.35 29.55
CA TYR A 520 6.10 -17.17 29.56
C TYR A 520 6.16 -18.29 30.60
N GLU A 521 5.11 -18.40 31.41
CA GLU A 521 4.91 -19.48 32.39
C GLU A 521 3.90 -20.49 31.85
N TRP A 522 4.24 -21.77 31.85
CA TRP A 522 3.43 -22.86 31.27
C TRP A 522 2.87 -23.77 32.36
N ALA A 523 1.59 -24.13 32.23
CA ALA A 523 0.96 -25.17 33.05
C ALA A 523 0.22 -26.17 32.17
N LEU A 524 0.10 -27.41 32.67
CA LEU A 524 -0.85 -28.40 32.15
C LEU A 524 -2.22 -28.09 32.77
N VAL A 525 -3.10 -27.48 31.99
CA VAL A 525 -4.43 -27.06 32.45
C VAL A 525 -5.36 -28.27 32.48
N GLU A 526 -6.05 -28.45 33.60
CA GLU A 526 -7.00 -29.55 33.87
C GLU A 526 -6.41 -30.97 33.66
N ASP A 527 -5.09 -31.11 33.76
CA ASP A 527 -4.33 -32.32 33.37
C ASP A 527 -4.50 -32.74 31.89
N LEU A 528 -5.06 -31.87 31.03
CA LEU A 528 -5.39 -32.14 29.63
C LEU A 528 -4.39 -31.55 28.62
N GLU A 529 -4.09 -30.24 28.69
CA GLU A 529 -3.25 -29.58 27.68
C GLU A 529 -2.38 -28.44 28.23
N TRP A 530 -1.23 -28.21 27.58
CA TRP A 530 -0.29 -27.18 27.98
C TRP A 530 -0.70 -25.81 27.44
N ARG A 531 -0.82 -24.82 28.33
CA ARG A 531 -1.17 -23.43 28.02
C ARG A 531 -0.22 -22.46 28.72
N VAL A 532 -0.01 -21.30 28.13
CA VAL A 532 0.59 -20.14 28.81
C VAL A 532 -0.37 -19.67 29.89
N VAL A 533 -0.03 -19.84 31.16
CA VAL A 533 -0.81 -19.30 32.29
C VAL A 533 -0.35 -17.90 32.69
N ARG A 534 0.82 -17.45 32.23
CA ARG A 534 1.32 -16.10 32.50
C ARG A 534 2.30 -15.61 31.44
N HIS A 535 2.27 -14.31 31.16
CA HIS A 535 3.25 -13.59 30.36
C HIS A 535 3.70 -12.32 31.09
N TRP A 536 4.97 -11.91 30.95
CA TRP A 536 5.45 -10.58 31.34
C TRP A 536 6.67 -10.16 30.51
N THR A 537 7.06 -8.89 30.56
CA THR A 537 8.34 -8.41 30.01
C THR A 537 9.22 -7.75 31.06
N ASP A 538 10.48 -7.47 30.71
CA ASP A 538 11.38 -6.66 31.55
C ASP A 538 11.26 -5.13 31.39
N GLU A 539 10.27 -4.64 30.62
CA GLU A 539 9.71 -3.28 30.71
C GLU A 539 8.40 -3.23 31.53
N GLY A 540 7.90 -4.38 32.03
CA GLY A 540 6.99 -4.45 33.17
C GLY A 540 5.48 -4.58 32.90
N ASP A 541 5.03 -4.79 31.67
CA ASP A 541 3.68 -5.33 31.42
C ASP A 541 3.62 -6.79 31.86
N ALA A 542 2.46 -7.23 32.36
CA ALA A 542 2.24 -8.57 32.85
C ALA A 542 0.78 -8.99 32.66
N TYR A 543 0.57 -10.26 32.37
CA TYR A 543 -0.73 -10.87 32.10
C TYR A 543 -0.79 -12.25 32.75
N GLN A 544 -1.87 -12.54 33.46
CA GLN A 544 -2.21 -13.84 34.05
C GLN A 544 -3.43 -14.38 33.31
N PHE A 545 -3.42 -15.66 32.95
CA PHE A 545 -4.46 -16.32 32.17
C PHE A 545 -5.07 -17.46 32.98
N ASP A 546 -6.35 -17.32 33.33
CA ASP A 546 -7.14 -18.37 33.98
C ASP A 546 -8.07 -19.01 32.95
N TYR A 547 -8.03 -20.35 32.86
CA TYR A 547 -8.80 -21.12 31.89
C TYR A 547 -9.81 -22.04 32.58
N ASP A 548 -10.97 -22.20 31.95
CA ASP A 548 -11.96 -23.26 32.22
C ASP A 548 -12.26 -23.90 30.86
N LEU A 549 -11.67 -25.07 30.62
CA LEU A 549 -11.72 -25.75 29.32
C LEU A 549 -13.09 -26.39 29.10
N GLN A 550 -13.77 -26.81 30.17
CA GLN A 550 -15.10 -27.41 30.11
C GLN A 550 -16.19 -26.38 29.79
N ALA A 551 -16.09 -25.17 30.34
CA ALA A 551 -17.03 -24.08 30.07
C ALA A 551 -16.64 -23.23 28.83
N GLY A 552 -15.44 -23.45 28.26
CA GLY A 552 -14.93 -22.67 27.14
C GLY A 552 -14.63 -21.22 27.51
N ILE A 553 -14.04 -20.97 28.69
CA ILE A 553 -13.80 -19.62 29.22
C ILE A 553 -12.31 -19.34 29.37
N THR A 554 -11.90 -18.13 28.99
CA THR A 554 -10.59 -17.57 29.33
C THR A 554 -10.79 -16.23 30.04
N ARG A 555 -10.26 -16.10 31.26
CA ARG A 555 -10.13 -14.81 31.96
C ARG A 555 -8.68 -14.36 31.91
N ILE A 556 -8.46 -13.08 31.61
CA ILE A 556 -7.13 -12.48 31.56
C ILE A 556 -7.09 -11.34 32.56
N THR A 557 -6.17 -11.41 33.52
CA THR A 557 -5.92 -10.39 34.54
C THR A 557 -4.56 -9.75 34.30
N ASP A 558 -4.49 -8.44 34.13
CA ASP A 558 -3.21 -7.76 33.88
C ASP A 558 -2.52 -7.26 35.17
N GLY A 559 -1.30 -6.76 35.03
CA GLY A 559 -0.51 -6.16 36.11
C GLY A 559 -1.08 -4.86 36.70
N LEU A 560 -2.08 -4.24 36.06
CA LEU A 560 -2.90 -3.16 36.63
C LEU A 560 -4.14 -3.68 37.37
N GLN A 561 -4.30 -5.02 37.44
CA GLN A 561 -5.45 -5.74 38.02
C GLN A 561 -6.77 -5.50 37.28
N ARG A 562 -6.68 -5.17 35.98
CA ARG A 562 -7.83 -5.12 35.07
C ARG A 562 -8.13 -6.54 34.58
N VAL A 563 -9.41 -6.83 34.34
CA VAL A 563 -9.88 -8.17 34.01
C VAL A 563 -10.76 -8.15 32.78
N SER A 564 -10.36 -8.88 31.74
CA SER A 564 -11.18 -9.12 30.54
C SER A 564 -11.47 -10.62 30.38
N THR A 565 -12.60 -10.98 29.77
CA THR A 565 -13.10 -12.37 29.70
C THR A 565 -13.53 -12.73 28.27
N ARG A 566 -13.16 -13.92 27.80
CA ARG A 566 -13.62 -14.51 26.53
C ARG A 566 -14.41 -15.78 26.82
N HIS A 567 -15.46 -16.03 26.03
CA HIS A 567 -16.07 -17.35 25.86
C HIS A 567 -15.81 -17.84 24.44
N TRP A 568 -15.47 -19.11 24.27
CA TRP A 568 -15.12 -19.72 22.99
C TRP A 568 -15.86 -21.05 22.75
N ASN A 569 -16.13 -21.36 21.49
CA ASN A 569 -16.85 -22.57 21.08
C ASN A 569 -15.92 -23.80 20.96
N THR A 570 -16.47 -24.96 20.60
CA THR A 570 -15.70 -26.21 20.41
C THR A 570 -14.66 -26.17 19.27
N GLN A 571 -14.69 -25.14 18.41
CA GLN A 571 -13.67 -24.87 17.39
C GLN A 571 -12.62 -23.82 17.86
N HIS A 572 -12.67 -23.41 19.12
CA HIS A 572 -11.88 -22.33 19.73
C HIS A 572 -12.09 -20.93 19.13
N GLN A 573 -13.19 -20.69 18.41
CA GLN A 573 -13.60 -19.36 17.96
C GLN A 573 -14.24 -18.59 19.14
N ILE A 574 -13.96 -17.30 19.28
CA ILE A 574 -14.58 -16.48 20.32
C ILE A 574 -16.04 -16.21 19.96
N ILE A 575 -16.98 -16.50 20.86
CA ILE A 575 -18.42 -16.23 20.71
C ILE A 575 -18.90 -15.07 21.59
N ARG A 576 -18.11 -14.68 22.59
CA ARG A 576 -18.33 -13.51 23.44
C ARG A 576 -17.01 -12.98 23.96
N TYR A 577 -16.83 -11.66 23.92
CA TYR A 577 -15.69 -10.96 24.50
C TYR A 577 -16.19 -9.82 25.39
N SER A 578 -15.79 -9.83 26.65
CA SER A 578 -15.98 -8.71 27.58
C SER A 578 -14.62 -8.09 27.89
N ASP A 579 -14.49 -6.78 27.67
CA ASP A 579 -13.25 -6.02 27.84
C ASP A 579 -12.93 -5.72 29.33
N ASN A 580 -11.95 -4.85 29.57
CA ASN A 580 -11.54 -4.42 30.91
C ASN A 580 -12.52 -3.44 31.60
N LEU A 581 -13.52 -2.93 30.88
CA LEU A 581 -14.59 -2.04 31.38
C LEU A 581 -15.92 -2.80 31.60
N GLY A 582 -16.03 -4.01 31.03
CA GLY A 582 -17.24 -4.84 31.01
C GLY A 582 -18.07 -4.71 29.74
N HIS A 583 -17.66 -3.85 28.79
CA HIS A 583 -18.27 -3.73 27.48
C HIS A 583 -18.16 -5.07 26.75
N THR A 584 -19.27 -5.56 26.20
CA THR A 584 -19.39 -6.96 25.75
C THR A 584 -19.78 -7.05 24.28
N TRP A 585 -18.88 -7.58 23.46
CA TRP A 585 -19.17 -8.03 22.10
C TRP A 585 -19.67 -9.48 22.09
N LEU A 586 -20.55 -9.80 21.15
CA LEU A 586 -21.02 -11.15 20.83
C LEU A 586 -20.68 -11.47 19.36
N PHE A 587 -20.37 -12.73 19.08
CA PHE A 587 -19.99 -13.18 17.73
C PHE A 587 -20.69 -14.50 17.39
N GLU A 588 -21.32 -14.58 16.22
CA GLU A 588 -21.98 -15.77 15.70
C GLU A 588 -21.19 -16.33 14.51
N TRP A 589 -21.05 -17.66 14.42
CA TRP A 589 -20.24 -18.32 13.40
C TRP A 589 -20.98 -19.53 12.83
N ASN A 590 -20.74 -19.88 11.56
CA ASN A 590 -21.22 -21.13 10.96
C ASN A 590 -20.23 -22.31 11.18
N ASP A 591 -20.62 -23.52 10.75
CA ASP A 591 -19.76 -24.71 10.81
C ASP A 591 -18.47 -24.53 9.99
N GLU A 592 -18.58 -23.79 8.88
CA GLU A 592 -17.52 -23.39 7.95
C GLU A 592 -16.60 -22.29 8.50
N ARG A 593 -16.76 -21.89 9.78
CA ARG A 593 -15.94 -20.89 10.49
C ARG A 593 -16.01 -19.45 10.01
N GLN A 594 -16.98 -19.13 9.18
CA GLN A 594 -17.25 -17.77 8.74
C GLN A 594 -18.07 -17.04 9.82
N LEU A 595 -17.77 -15.76 10.05
CA LEU A 595 -18.47 -14.92 11.01
C LEU A 595 -19.83 -14.55 10.40
N LEU A 596 -20.95 -14.95 11.01
CA LEU A 596 -22.29 -14.62 10.52
C LEU A 596 -22.80 -13.28 11.07
N SER A 597 -22.43 -12.93 12.30
CA SER A 597 -22.75 -11.62 12.86
C SER A 597 -21.81 -11.23 14.00
N ALA A 598 -21.70 -9.92 14.23
CA ALA A 598 -21.10 -9.35 15.43
C ALA A 598 -22.09 -8.37 16.06
N THR A 599 -22.39 -8.53 17.35
CA THR A 599 -23.19 -7.57 18.12
C THR A 599 -22.30 -6.78 19.06
N ASP A 600 -22.42 -5.46 19.03
CA ASP A 600 -21.62 -4.53 19.80
C ASP A 600 -22.15 -4.34 21.25
N PRO A 601 -21.37 -3.70 22.14
CA PRO A 601 -21.76 -3.43 23.52
C PRO A 601 -23.02 -2.57 23.77
N LEU A 602 -23.56 -1.88 22.76
CA LEU A 602 -24.84 -1.15 22.83
C LEU A 602 -26.00 -1.89 22.16
N GLY A 603 -25.72 -2.97 21.42
CA GLY A 603 -26.70 -3.80 20.74
C GLY A 603 -26.84 -3.54 19.23
N GLY A 604 -25.97 -2.73 18.63
CA GLY A 604 -25.85 -2.68 17.17
C GLY A 604 -25.33 -4.01 16.63
N ARG A 605 -25.85 -4.47 15.48
CA ARG A 605 -25.48 -5.76 14.87
C ARG A 605 -24.94 -5.53 13.46
N PHE A 606 -23.76 -6.08 13.21
CA PHE A 606 -23.20 -6.27 11.88
C PHE A 606 -23.57 -7.68 11.42
N GLU A 607 -24.05 -7.84 10.19
CA GLU A 607 -24.46 -9.12 9.61
C GLU A 607 -23.66 -9.42 8.34
N TYR A 608 -23.22 -10.67 8.17
CA TYR A 608 -22.35 -11.07 7.07
C TYR A 608 -22.97 -12.24 6.30
N SER A 609 -22.89 -12.16 4.97
CA SER A 609 -23.44 -13.15 4.06
C SER A 609 -22.38 -13.64 3.07
N TYR A 610 -22.40 -14.94 2.77
CA TYR A 610 -21.38 -15.60 1.95
C TYR A 610 -22.02 -16.43 0.84
N ASP A 611 -21.34 -16.56 -0.29
CA ASP A 611 -21.75 -17.47 -1.36
C ASP A 611 -21.38 -18.94 -1.07
N GLU A 612 -21.74 -19.83 -1.99
CA GLU A 612 -21.43 -21.26 -1.90
C GLU A 612 -19.93 -21.59 -2.02
N ALA A 613 -19.11 -20.60 -2.39
CA ALA A 613 -17.65 -20.64 -2.42
C ALA A 613 -17.02 -19.99 -1.18
N GLY A 614 -17.82 -19.45 -0.26
CA GLY A 614 -17.36 -18.80 0.96
C GLY A 614 -16.87 -17.37 0.80
N ASN A 615 -17.01 -16.78 -0.38
CA ASN A 615 -16.68 -15.37 -0.60
C ASN A 615 -17.73 -14.48 0.09
N LEU A 616 -17.33 -13.36 0.69
CA LEU A 616 -18.25 -12.43 1.35
C LEU A 616 -19.10 -11.68 0.31
N ILE A 617 -20.39 -12.01 0.18
CA ILE A 617 -21.29 -11.38 -0.79
C ILE A 617 -22.01 -10.14 -0.25
N GLY A 618 -21.92 -9.87 1.05
CA GLY A 618 -22.32 -8.58 1.63
C GLY A 618 -22.19 -8.49 3.15
N GLU A 619 -21.90 -7.28 3.63
CA GLU A 619 -21.91 -6.85 5.03
C GLU A 619 -23.08 -5.87 5.23
N THR A 620 -23.87 -6.05 6.29
CA THR A 620 -24.95 -5.13 6.69
C THR A 620 -24.62 -4.52 8.04
N ASP A 621 -24.72 -3.20 8.16
CA ASP A 621 -24.32 -2.45 9.34
C ASP A 621 -25.46 -2.27 10.38
N PRO A 622 -25.15 -1.77 11.60
CA PRO A 622 -26.15 -1.44 12.62
C PRO A 622 -27.22 -0.39 12.24
N LEU A 623 -27.13 0.28 11.09
CA LEU A 623 -28.18 1.16 10.55
C LEU A 623 -29.09 0.43 9.53
N GLY A 624 -28.73 -0.79 9.13
CA GLY A 624 -29.42 -1.56 8.09
C GLY A 624 -28.98 -1.22 6.66
N ARG A 625 -27.82 -0.57 6.50
CA ARG A 625 -27.16 -0.34 5.21
C ARG A 625 -26.39 -1.58 4.80
N SER A 626 -26.33 -1.90 3.51
CA SER A 626 -25.70 -3.13 3.03
C SER A 626 -24.80 -2.88 1.82
N ASP A 627 -23.51 -3.14 1.96
CA ASP A 627 -22.59 -3.27 0.83
C ASP A 627 -22.64 -4.71 0.31
N SER A 628 -22.36 -4.94 -0.99
CA SER A 628 -22.39 -6.27 -1.59
C SER A 628 -21.37 -6.49 -2.71
N THR A 629 -20.99 -7.75 -2.92
CA THR A 629 -20.00 -8.15 -3.94
C THR A 629 -20.45 -9.40 -4.69
N LEU A 630 -20.56 -9.28 -6.01
CA LEU A 630 -20.72 -10.41 -6.92
C LEU A 630 -19.33 -10.91 -7.32
N TRP A 631 -18.97 -12.12 -6.91
CA TRP A 631 -17.64 -12.70 -7.19
C TRP A 631 -17.61 -13.52 -8.49
N LEU A 632 -16.42 -13.57 -9.10
CA LEU A 632 -16.05 -14.57 -10.08
C LEU A 632 -15.93 -15.92 -9.37
N GLU A 633 -16.98 -16.74 -9.51
CA GLU A 633 -17.25 -18.00 -8.79
C GLU A 633 -16.00 -18.84 -8.47
N HIS A 634 -15.07 -18.97 -9.42
CA HIS A 634 -13.89 -19.83 -9.30
C HIS A 634 -12.67 -19.20 -8.61
N TRP A 635 -12.52 -17.87 -8.52
CA TRP A 635 -11.26 -17.22 -8.09
C TRP A 635 -11.35 -16.17 -6.98
N ALA A 636 -12.52 -15.90 -6.41
CA ALA A 636 -12.67 -14.85 -5.39
C ALA A 636 -12.17 -13.48 -5.89
N LEU A 637 -12.41 -13.18 -7.18
CA LEU A 637 -12.16 -11.88 -7.79
C LEU A 637 -13.49 -11.13 -7.96
N PRO A 638 -13.63 -9.87 -7.56
CA PRO A 638 -14.90 -9.15 -7.63
C PRO A 638 -15.30 -8.88 -9.09
N LEU A 639 -16.50 -9.27 -9.52
CA LEU A 639 -17.05 -8.91 -10.83
C LEU A 639 -17.83 -7.60 -10.76
N VAL A 640 -18.62 -7.44 -9.69
CA VAL A 640 -19.31 -6.19 -9.36
C VAL A 640 -19.20 -5.98 -7.85
N GLU A 641 -18.77 -4.80 -7.43
CA GLU A 641 -18.91 -4.30 -6.06
C GLU A 641 -19.99 -3.23 -6.08
N THR A 642 -20.96 -3.31 -5.16
CA THR A 642 -22.08 -2.38 -5.05
C THR A 642 -22.16 -1.85 -3.63
N ASP A 643 -22.12 -0.53 -3.47
CA ASP A 643 -22.21 0.13 -2.18
C ASP A 643 -23.64 0.27 -1.65
N ALA A 644 -23.77 0.66 -0.39
CA ALA A 644 -25.03 0.88 0.31
C ALA A 644 -25.97 1.95 -0.30
N ALA A 645 -25.58 2.63 -1.38
CA ALA A 645 -26.41 3.57 -2.13
C ALA A 645 -26.63 3.12 -3.60
N ASP A 646 -26.52 1.81 -3.86
CA ASP A 646 -26.65 1.13 -5.17
C ASP A 646 -25.58 1.51 -6.22
N ASN A 647 -24.55 2.31 -5.88
CA ASN A 647 -23.48 2.65 -6.84
C ASN A 647 -22.59 1.44 -7.04
N SER A 648 -22.24 1.14 -8.29
CA SER A 648 -21.59 -0.13 -8.64
C SER A 648 -20.32 0.02 -9.48
N TRP A 649 -19.23 -0.58 -9.03
CA TRP A 649 -17.98 -0.76 -9.76
C TRP A 649 -17.99 -2.13 -10.45
N ALA A 650 -17.62 -2.20 -11.74
CA ALA A 650 -17.67 -3.44 -12.52
C ALA A 650 -16.33 -3.77 -13.19
N TYR A 651 -15.78 -4.92 -12.82
CA TYR A 651 -14.44 -5.36 -13.21
C TYR A 651 -14.49 -6.44 -14.31
N ARG A 652 -13.42 -6.52 -15.09
CA ARG A 652 -13.22 -7.56 -16.10
C ARG A 652 -11.78 -8.05 -16.08
N TYR A 653 -11.62 -9.37 -16.02
CA TYR A 653 -10.33 -10.04 -15.95
C TYR A 653 -9.93 -10.64 -17.30
N ASP A 654 -8.63 -10.83 -17.52
CA ASP A 654 -8.14 -11.75 -18.54
C ASP A 654 -8.33 -13.21 -18.11
N ARG A 655 -7.81 -14.14 -18.92
CA ARG A 655 -7.88 -15.56 -18.58
C ARG A 655 -7.07 -15.94 -17.35
N ARG A 656 -6.15 -15.13 -16.84
CA ARG A 656 -5.25 -15.43 -15.70
C ARG A 656 -5.69 -14.74 -14.39
N GLY A 657 -6.76 -13.96 -14.42
CA GLY A 657 -7.22 -13.19 -13.27
C GLY A 657 -6.58 -11.79 -13.15
N ASN A 658 -5.87 -11.30 -14.17
CA ASN A 658 -5.41 -9.90 -14.18
C ASN A 658 -6.55 -8.97 -14.60
N CYS A 659 -6.81 -7.89 -13.85
CA CYS A 659 -7.93 -6.97 -14.11
C CYS A 659 -7.68 -6.12 -15.37
N ILE A 660 -8.11 -6.56 -16.55
CA ILE A 660 -7.92 -5.81 -17.81
C ILE A 660 -8.78 -4.55 -17.93
N ALA A 661 -9.81 -4.39 -17.11
CA ALA A 661 -10.55 -3.14 -17.01
C ALA A 661 -11.43 -3.05 -15.75
N GLU A 662 -11.62 -1.81 -15.33
CA GLU A 662 -12.49 -1.35 -14.25
C GLU A 662 -13.49 -0.35 -14.86
N THR A 663 -14.74 -0.41 -14.42
CA THR A 663 -15.81 0.53 -14.80
C THR A 663 -16.37 1.12 -13.52
N ASP A 664 -16.36 2.44 -13.38
CA ASP A 664 -16.87 3.11 -12.19
C ASP A 664 -18.40 3.34 -12.24
N PRO A 665 -19.04 3.75 -11.13
CA PRO A 665 -20.47 4.09 -11.09
C PRO A 665 -20.97 5.15 -12.07
N LEU A 666 -20.11 6.02 -12.61
CA LEU A 666 -20.48 6.99 -13.67
C LEU A 666 -20.33 6.41 -15.08
N GLY A 667 -19.82 5.17 -15.20
CA GLY A 667 -19.60 4.46 -16.45
C GLY A 667 -18.26 4.78 -17.11
N TYR A 668 -17.33 5.43 -16.40
CA TYR A 668 -15.98 5.70 -16.90
C TYR A 668 -15.12 4.43 -16.78
N VAL A 669 -14.31 4.14 -17.80
CA VAL A 669 -13.63 2.84 -17.94
C VAL A 669 -12.10 2.99 -17.99
N THR A 670 -11.44 2.64 -16.88
CA THR A 670 -9.99 2.44 -16.86
C THR A 670 -9.65 1.04 -17.41
N ARG A 671 -8.53 0.92 -18.12
CA ARG A 671 -8.08 -0.33 -18.76
C ARG A 671 -6.62 -0.58 -18.49
N TYR A 672 -6.26 -1.85 -18.38
CA TYR A 672 -4.91 -2.28 -18.05
C TYR A 672 -4.40 -3.24 -19.12
N ARG A 673 -3.11 -3.12 -19.48
CA ARG A 673 -2.39 -4.08 -20.31
C ARG A 673 -1.28 -4.71 -19.49
N TYR A 674 -1.08 -6.00 -19.72
CA TYR A 674 -0.18 -6.86 -18.97
C TYR A 674 0.76 -7.60 -19.92
N ASP A 675 1.92 -7.99 -19.40
CA ASP A 675 2.77 -9.06 -19.95
C ASP A 675 2.22 -10.44 -19.54
N ASP A 676 2.62 -11.50 -20.27
CA ASP A 676 2.68 -12.90 -19.83
C ASP A 676 3.13 -13.19 -18.37
N HIS A 677 3.61 -12.24 -17.56
CA HIS A 677 3.82 -12.39 -16.12
C HIS A 677 2.84 -11.58 -15.23
N GLY A 678 2.11 -10.56 -15.71
CA GLY A 678 0.93 -9.99 -15.00
C GLY A 678 0.98 -8.57 -14.36
N GLN A 679 2.06 -7.79 -14.48
CA GLN A 679 2.13 -6.37 -14.04
C GLN A 679 1.62 -5.50 -15.16
N VAL A 680 1.08 -4.35 -14.77
CA VAL A 680 0.65 -3.36 -15.74
C VAL A 680 1.87 -2.82 -16.51
N VAL A 681 1.86 -2.96 -17.84
CA VAL A 681 2.79 -2.26 -18.76
C VAL A 681 2.19 -0.95 -19.28
N GLU A 682 0.85 -0.87 -19.35
CA GLU A 682 0.13 0.32 -19.77
C GLU A 682 -1.22 0.44 -19.03
N ILE A 683 -1.44 1.56 -18.36
CA ILE A 683 -2.74 1.97 -17.77
C ILE A 683 -3.35 2.93 -18.77
N ILE A 684 -4.59 2.75 -19.19
CA ILE A 684 -5.34 3.64 -20.09
C ILE A 684 -6.55 4.17 -19.30
N ASP A 685 -6.63 5.48 -19.11
CA ASP A 685 -7.74 6.11 -18.40
C ASP A 685 -9.01 6.27 -19.27
N ALA A 686 -10.10 6.72 -18.64
CA ALA A 686 -11.41 6.88 -19.26
C ALA A 686 -11.44 7.81 -20.49
N THR A 687 -10.52 8.78 -20.57
CA THR A 687 -10.38 9.70 -21.72
C THR A 687 -9.60 9.09 -22.89
N GLY A 688 -9.24 7.80 -22.80
CA GLY A 688 -8.48 7.07 -23.84
C GLY A 688 -7.02 7.51 -23.89
N LYS A 689 -6.42 7.61 -22.70
CA LYS A 689 -5.15 8.27 -22.43
C LYS A 689 -4.29 7.45 -21.44
N SER A 690 -3.04 7.11 -21.78
CA SER A 690 -2.22 6.15 -21.02
C SER A 690 -1.04 6.67 -20.18
N LYS A 691 -0.58 5.78 -19.29
CA LYS A 691 0.73 5.74 -18.59
C LYS A 691 1.48 4.51 -19.06
N LYS A 692 2.81 4.52 -19.10
CA LYS A 692 3.62 3.31 -19.41
C LYS A 692 4.59 2.97 -18.30
N LEU A 693 4.70 1.68 -18.03
CA LEU A 693 5.51 1.12 -16.96
C LEU A 693 6.42 0.05 -17.57
N ARG A 694 7.66 -0.03 -17.09
CA ARG A 694 8.65 -1.01 -17.55
C ARG A 694 9.39 -1.57 -16.36
N TRP A 695 9.55 -2.89 -16.34
CA TRP A 695 10.02 -3.64 -15.19
C TRP A 695 11.31 -4.39 -15.55
N ASN A 696 12.10 -4.78 -14.54
CA ASN A 696 13.25 -5.66 -14.71
C ASN A 696 12.86 -7.14 -14.40
N PRO A 697 13.70 -8.13 -14.75
CA PRO A 697 13.42 -9.55 -14.44
C PRO A 697 13.33 -9.90 -12.94
N PHE A 698 13.59 -8.97 -12.03
CA PHE A 698 13.36 -9.11 -10.58
C PHE A 698 12.03 -8.45 -10.15
N GLY A 699 11.11 -8.20 -11.09
CA GLY A 699 9.80 -7.56 -10.84
C GLY A 699 9.84 -6.04 -10.64
N GLN A 700 11.02 -5.39 -10.65
CA GLN A 700 11.18 -4.01 -10.15
C GLN A 700 11.00 -2.96 -11.25
N LEU A 701 10.29 -1.86 -10.94
CA LEU A 701 10.01 -0.76 -11.87
C LEU A 701 11.30 -0.02 -12.26
N VAL A 702 11.69 0.00 -13.53
CA VAL A 702 12.88 0.73 -14.02
C VAL A 702 12.55 2.00 -14.80
N GLU A 703 11.34 2.12 -15.33
CA GLU A 703 10.88 3.33 -16.04
C GLU A 703 9.35 3.48 -15.92
N HIS A 704 8.91 4.66 -15.47
CA HIS A 704 7.53 5.14 -15.58
C HIS A 704 7.52 6.31 -16.57
N ILE A 705 6.72 6.20 -17.62
CA ILE A 705 6.44 7.28 -18.56
C ILE A 705 5.03 7.78 -18.25
N ASP A 706 4.93 9.03 -17.83
CA ASP A 706 3.64 9.65 -17.57
C ASP A 706 2.88 9.99 -18.86
N CYS A 707 1.65 10.48 -18.67
CA CYS A 707 0.81 11.09 -19.67
C CYS A 707 1.52 11.90 -20.75
N SER A 708 2.39 12.83 -20.36
CA SER A 708 2.98 13.80 -21.28
C SER A 708 4.18 13.24 -22.03
N GLY A 709 4.42 11.92 -21.91
CA GLY A 709 5.55 11.21 -22.50
C GLY A 709 6.85 11.45 -21.74
N TYR A 710 6.79 11.86 -20.47
CA TYR A 710 7.97 12.21 -19.69
C TYR A 710 8.41 11.02 -18.81
N PRO A 711 9.66 10.53 -18.95
CA PRO A 711 10.13 9.35 -18.21
C PRO A 711 10.78 9.71 -16.88
N THR A 712 10.28 9.11 -15.80
CA THR A 712 11.04 8.92 -14.55
C THR A 712 11.68 7.52 -14.58
N ARG A 713 12.95 7.42 -14.19
CA ARG A 713 13.73 6.17 -14.22
C ARG A 713 14.24 5.80 -12.84
N PHE A 714 14.35 4.51 -12.60
CA PHE A 714 14.81 3.93 -11.35
C PHE A 714 15.94 2.94 -11.65
N SER A 715 16.95 2.88 -10.78
CA SER A 715 17.99 1.86 -10.86
C SER A 715 18.30 1.32 -9.47
N TYR A 716 18.39 -0.01 -9.38
CA TYR A 716 18.62 -0.75 -8.14
C TYR A 716 20.07 -1.24 -8.06
N ASP A 717 20.54 -1.52 -6.85
CA ASP A 717 21.81 -2.20 -6.63
C ASP A 717 21.71 -3.72 -6.86
N GLU A 718 22.81 -4.44 -6.65
CA GLU A 718 22.85 -5.91 -6.81
C GLU A 718 21.96 -6.68 -5.83
N ARG A 719 21.67 -6.10 -4.65
CA ARG A 719 20.80 -6.73 -3.64
C ARG A 719 19.33 -6.54 -4.01
N GLY A 720 19.00 -5.40 -4.59
CA GLY A 720 17.66 -5.01 -5.01
C GLY A 720 17.21 -3.66 -4.46
N TYR A 721 18.06 -2.93 -3.73
CA TYR A 721 17.69 -1.67 -3.09
C TYR A 721 17.78 -0.50 -4.08
N LEU A 722 16.87 0.49 -3.96
CA LEU A 722 16.72 1.59 -4.93
C LEU A 722 17.91 2.56 -4.85
N GLN A 723 18.90 2.38 -5.71
CA GLN A 723 20.14 3.18 -5.69
C GLN A 723 19.94 4.61 -6.23
N VAL A 724 19.15 4.78 -7.29
CA VAL A 724 18.96 6.10 -7.95
C VAL A 724 17.54 6.26 -8.49
N ILE A 725 16.95 7.43 -8.27
CA ILE A 725 15.84 7.98 -9.08
C ILE A 725 16.41 9.04 -10.02
N THR A 726 16.11 8.94 -11.31
CA THR A 726 16.36 10.00 -12.30
C THR A 726 15.02 10.54 -12.79
N ASP A 727 14.77 11.83 -12.59
CA ASP A 727 13.51 12.47 -12.99
C ASP A 727 13.45 12.82 -14.49
N ALA A 728 12.31 13.37 -14.92
CA ALA A 728 12.08 13.74 -16.32
C ALA A 728 12.89 14.94 -16.87
N LEU A 729 13.55 15.70 -15.99
CA LEU A 729 14.57 16.70 -16.36
C LEU A 729 15.98 16.08 -16.43
N GLY A 730 16.15 14.87 -15.92
CA GLY A 730 17.43 14.17 -15.82
C GLY A 730 18.17 14.41 -14.50
N GLU A 731 17.53 15.05 -13.54
CA GLU A 731 18.08 15.27 -12.20
C GLU A 731 18.03 13.98 -11.38
N ARG A 732 18.98 13.82 -10.44
CA ARG A 732 19.22 12.53 -9.77
C ARG A 732 19.22 12.63 -8.26
N THR A 733 18.33 11.87 -7.62
CA THR A 733 18.42 11.57 -6.19
C THR A 733 19.01 10.17 -6.02
N GLN A 734 20.04 10.05 -5.17
CA GLN A 734 20.77 8.80 -4.93
C GLN A 734 20.61 8.37 -3.47
N PHE A 735 20.56 7.07 -3.23
CA PHE A 735 20.38 6.50 -1.89
C PHE A 735 21.50 5.52 -1.56
N SER A 736 21.81 5.37 -0.27
CA SER A 736 22.66 4.27 0.23
C SER A 736 22.04 3.62 1.46
N TYR A 737 22.29 2.33 1.60
CA TYR A 737 21.67 1.44 2.58
C TYR A 737 22.73 0.66 3.36
N ASP A 738 22.38 0.16 4.53
CA ASP A 738 23.17 -0.88 5.21
C ASP A 738 22.91 -2.27 4.61
N ALA A 739 23.59 -3.28 5.14
CA ALA A 739 23.49 -4.66 4.66
C ALA A 739 22.11 -5.31 4.95
N GLN A 740 21.23 -4.63 5.69
CA GLN A 740 19.84 -5.03 5.95
C GLN A 740 18.83 -4.20 5.13
N GLY A 741 19.29 -3.37 4.18
CA GLY A 741 18.43 -2.54 3.35
C GLY A 741 17.86 -1.30 4.04
N ARG A 742 18.37 -0.94 5.22
CA ARG A 742 17.89 0.24 5.96
C ARG A 742 18.63 1.48 5.46
N LEU A 743 17.90 2.55 5.14
CA LEU A 743 18.47 3.78 4.58
C LEU A 743 19.51 4.40 5.53
N LEU A 744 20.66 4.78 4.96
CA LEU A 744 21.79 5.45 5.60
C LEU A 744 22.00 6.89 5.08
N THR A 745 21.83 7.14 3.77
CA THR A 745 22.00 8.49 3.20
C THR A 745 21.06 8.75 2.02
N THR A 746 20.58 9.98 1.90
CA THR A 746 19.98 10.52 0.67
C THR A 746 20.91 11.60 0.11
N GLN A 747 21.33 11.51 -1.15
CA GLN A 747 21.98 12.61 -1.87
C GLN A 747 21.00 13.24 -2.86
N LEU A 748 20.72 14.52 -2.67
CA LEU A 748 19.87 15.35 -3.52
C LEU A 748 20.58 15.75 -4.82
N PRO A 749 19.86 16.17 -5.88
CA PRO A 749 20.47 16.48 -7.17
C PRO A 749 21.52 17.59 -7.14
N ASP A 750 21.38 18.58 -6.25
CA ASP A 750 22.34 19.66 -6.05
C ASP A 750 23.62 19.23 -5.30
N GLY A 751 23.69 17.97 -4.85
CA GLY A 751 24.84 17.37 -4.16
C GLY A 751 24.76 17.39 -2.63
N ARG A 752 23.72 18.00 -2.06
CA ARG A 752 23.42 17.96 -0.62
C ARG A 752 23.13 16.53 -0.14
N ILE A 753 23.47 16.22 1.11
CA ILE A 753 23.38 14.87 1.68
C ILE A 753 22.68 14.89 3.04
N GLU A 754 21.63 14.10 3.19
CA GLU A 754 21.04 13.72 4.49
C GLU A 754 21.73 12.45 5.04
N GLN A 755 21.79 12.31 6.36
CA GLN A 755 22.34 11.11 7.00
C GLN A 755 21.44 10.53 8.10
N TYR A 756 21.28 9.21 8.07
CA TYR A 756 20.43 8.42 8.95
C TYR A 756 21.31 7.47 9.77
N GLN A 757 21.53 7.81 11.03
CA GLN A 757 22.38 7.07 11.97
C GLN A 757 21.54 6.05 12.73
N ARG A 758 21.90 4.78 12.64
CA ARG A 758 21.17 3.66 13.26
C ARG A 758 22.04 2.92 14.28
N ASP A 759 21.40 2.36 15.30
CA ASP A 759 22.06 1.44 16.23
C ASP A 759 22.03 -0.02 15.74
N THR A 760 22.57 -0.94 16.54
CA THR A 760 22.65 -2.37 16.25
C THR A 760 21.28 -3.06 16.12
N SER A 761 20.21 -2.46 16.67
CA SER A 761 18.83 -2.91 16.52
C SER A 761 18.13 -2.28 15.31
N GLY A 762 18.82 -1.44 14.53
CA GLY A 762 18.30 -0.74 13.35
C GLY A 762 17.52 0.54 13.64
N GLN A 763 17.33 0.90 14.91
CA GLN A 763 16.59 2.08 15.34
C GLN A 763 17.34 3.36 14.97
N LEU A 764 16.61 4.40 14.55
CA LEU A 764 17.18 5.70 14.18
C LEU A 764 17.62 6.46 15.44
N VAL A 765 18.92 6.44 15.76
CA VAL A 765 19.48 7.17 16.91
C VAL A 765 19.95 8.59 16.56
N GLY A 766 20.07 8.91 15.26
CA GLY A 766 20.37 10.27 14.81
C GLY A 766 19.94 10.54 13.37
N TYR A 767 19.46 11.75 13.11
CA TYR A 767 19.26 12.31 11.77
C TYR A 767 20.11 13.56 11.64
N THR A 768 20.86 13.69 10.55
CA THR A 768 21.63 14.90 10.22
C THR A 768 21.12 15.51 8.92
N ASP A 769 20.70 16.77 9.00
CA ASP A 769 20.22 17.53 7.84
C ASP A 769 21.38 17.89 6.88
N PRO A 770 21.11 18.39 5.66
CA PRO A 770 22.17 18.70 4.71
C PRO A 770 22.97 19.98 5.00
N ALA A 771 22.67 20.70 6.10
CA ALA A 771 23.53 21.74 6.66
C ALA A 771 24.48 21.22 7.76
N GLY A 772 24.31 19.96 8.18
CA GLY A 772 25.11 19.33 9.22
C GLY A 772 24.52 19.44 10.63
N HIS A 773 23.26 19.82 10.77
CA HIS A 773 22.59 19.88 12.07
C HIS A 773 22.05 18.48 12.44
N THR A 774 22.49 17.92 13.57
CA THR A 774 22.07 16.59 14.03
C THR A 774 20.96 16.68 15.09
N THR A 775 19.85 15.97 14.86
CA THR A 775 18.88 15.60 15.91
C THR A 775 19.18 14.18 16.36
N LEU A 776 19.21 13.93 17.68
CA LEU A 776 19.47 12.61 18.27
C LEU A 776 18.22 12.07 18.98
N TYR A 777 18.11 10.74 19.04
CA TYR A 777 17.01 10.02 19.67
C TYR A 777 17.54 8.93 20.64
N GLN A 778 16.78 8.68 21.71
CA GLN A 778 16.97 7.53 22.60
C GLN A 778 15.65 6.81 22.79
N HIS A 779 15.66 5.48 22.68
CA HIS A 779 14.48 4.65 22.87
C HIS A 779 14.46 3.92 24.23
N ASN A 780 13.30 3.39 24.62
CA ASN A 780 13.20 2.27 25.57
C ASN A 780 13.36 0.94 24.82
N ARG A 781 13.31 -0.21 25.52
CA ARG A 781 13.44 -1.51 24.85
C ARG A 781 12.22 -1.87 23.98
N ARG A 782 11.07 -1.22 24.15
CA ARG A 782 9.93 -1.32 23.23
C ARG A 782 10.14 -0.50 21.94
N GLY A 783 11.28 0.17 21.76
CA GLY A 783 11.55 1.03 20.60
C GLY A 783 10.84 2.38 20.61
N GLN A 784 10.18 2.74 21.71
CA GLN A 784 9.49 4.03 21.84
C GLN A 784 10.50 5.13 22.20
N VAL A 785 10.43 6.29 21.52
CA VAL A 785 11.34 7.42 21.78
C VAL A 785 11.11 7.96 23.20
N ARG A 786 12.04 7.70 24.11
CA ARG A 786 12.04 8.24 25.48
C ARG A 786 12.63 9.66 25.53
N GLN A 787 13.54 9.99 24.62
CA GLN A 787 14.15 11.31 24.55
C GLN A 787 14.50 11.70 23.11
N ARG A 788 14.16 12.93 22.72
CA ARG A 788 14.68 13.62 21.54
C ARG A 788 15.60 14.76 21.98
N ILE A 789 16.72 14.94 21.29
CA ILE A 789 17.68 16.03 21.51
C ILE A 789 17.91 16.74 20.17
N ASP A 790 17.70 18.05 20.11
CA ASP A 790 17.93 18.81 18.87
C ASP A 790 19.39 19.31 18.72
N ALA A 791 19.69 19.97 17.61
CA ALA A 791 21.02 20.45 17.28
C ALA A 791 21.58 21.55 18.21
N HIS A 792 20.77 22.12 19.12
CA HIS A 792 21.23 23.00 20.19
C HIS A 792 21.40 22.26 21.53
N GLY A 793 21.16 20.94 21.56
CA GLY A 793 21.15 20.15 22.79
C GLY A 793 19.88 20.32 23.62
N ARG A 794 18.83 20.98 23.10
CA ARG A 794 17.54 21.13 23.79
C ARG A 794 16.80 19.80 23.75
N GLN A 795 16.05 19.48 24.80
CA GLN A 795 15.59 18.11 25.07
C GLN A 795 14.08 18.03 25.25
N VAL A 796 13.44 17.10 24.55
CA VAL A 796 12.05 16.68 24.80
C VAL A 796 12.08 15.27 25.36
N GLN A 797 11.36 15.01 26.45
CA GLN A 797 11.33 13.69 27.12
C GLN A 797 9.92 13.13 27.17
N PHE A 798 9.80 11.83 26.92
CA PHE A 798 8.54 11.09 26.88
C PHE A 798 8.56 10.05 28.00
N GLY A 799 7.63 10.17 28.94
CA GLY A 799 7.44 9.20 30.03
C GLY A 799 6.28 8.29 29.72
N TYR A 800 6.55 6.98 29.58
CA TYR A 800 5.55 5.94 29.35
C TYR A 800 5.27 5.14 30.63
N ASP A 801 4.09 4.53 30.71
CA ASP A 801 3.84 3.46 31.69
C ASP A 801 4.33 2.09 31.19
N SER A 802 4.20 1.07 32.03
CA SER A 802 4.65 -0.28 31.69
C SER A 802 3.88 -0.92 30.53
N TYR A 803 2.71 -0.40 30.15
CA TYR A 803 1.92 -0.81 28.99
C TYR A 803 2.22 0.03 27.74
N GLY A 804 3.21 0.92 27.81
CA GLY A 804 3.66 1.76 26.70
C GLY A 804 2.78 3.00 26.47
N ARG A 805 1.83 3.32 27.35
CA ARG A 805 0.97 4.51 27.23
C ARG A 805 1.73 5.74 27.70
N LEU A 806 1.66 6.84 26.95
CA LEU A 806 2.32 8.10 27.32
C LEU A 806 1.66 8.68 28.58
N GLN A 807 2.38 8.84 29.68
CA GLN A 807 1.90 9.50 30.91
C GLN A 807 2.31 10.97 31.00
N ALA A 808 3.46 11.34 30.42
CA ALA A 808 3.98 12.69 30.46
C ALA A 808 4.83 13.04 29.24
N LEU A 809 4.71 14.28 28.77
CA LEU A 809 5.59 14.89 27.78
C LEU A 809 6.25 16.10 28.44
N ILE A 810 7.59 16.10 28.54
CA ILE A 810 8.36 17.20 29.13
C ILE A 810 8.97 18.02 27.98
N ASN A 811 8.68 19.32 27.97
CA ASN A 811 9.17 20.26 26.95
C ASN A 811 10.63 20.68 27.22
N GLU A 812 11.19 21.46 26.30
CA GLU A 812 12.57 21.94 26.34
C GLU A 812 12.85 22.92 27.51
N ASN A 813 11.80 23.50 28.12
CA ASN A 813 11.87 24.31 29.33
C ASN A 813 11.80 23.47 30.64
N GLY A 814 11.54 22.16 30.56
CA GLY A 814 11.32 21.27 31.72
C GLY A 814 9.90 21.29 32.29
N GLU A 815 8.97 21.99 31.62
CA GLU A 815 7.53 21.97 31.92
C GLU A 815 6.91 20.69 31.38
N ARG A 816 5.73 20.28 31.89
CA ARG A 816 5.14 18.98 31.56
C ARG A 816 3.67 19.07 31.15
N TYR A 817 3.33 18.38 30.07
CA TYR A 817 1.98 17.86 29.85
C TYR A 817 1.82 16.56 30.64
N ARG A 818 0.57 16.22 31.01
CA ARG A 818 0.23 14.92 31.60
C ARG A 818 -0.94 14.30 30.88
N PHE A 819 -1.00 12.98 30.90
CA PHE A 819 -2.05 12.19 30.26
C PHE A 819 -2.53 11.10 31.23
N ALA A 820 -3.84 10.96 31.38
CA ALA A 820 -4.47 9.93 32.20
C ALA A 820 -5.36 9.03 31.34
N TRP A 821 -5.35 7.74 31.67
CA TRP A 821 -5.95 6.67 30.87
C TRP A 821 -6.89 5.83 31.73
N ASP A 822 -7.99 5.34 31.14
CA ASP A 822 -8.93 4.46 31.83
C ASP A 822 -8.52 2.97 31.78
N ALA A 823 -9.44 2.09 32.18
CA ALA A 823 -9.23 0.65 32.14
C ALA A 823 -9.32 0.04 30.73
N GLY A 824 -9.92 0.73 29.76
CA GLY A 824 -9.94 0.36 28.35
C GLY A 824 -8.75 0.89 27.54
N ASP A 825 -7.73 1.47 28.21
CA ASP A 825 -6.58 2.12 27.57
C ASP A 825 -6.93 3.40 26.77
N ARG A 826 -8.06 4.04 27.09
CA ARG A 826 -8.57 5.27 26.43
C ARG A 826 -8.14 6.52 27.20
N LEU A 827 -7.88 7.63 26.50
CA LEU A 827 -7.37 8.89 27.08
C LEU A 827 -8.49 9.70 27.74
N VAL A 828 -8.57 9.71 29.07
CA VAL A 828 -9.63 10.42 29.82
C VAL A 828 -9.26 11.83 30.28
N GLU A 829 -7.97 12.16 30.40
CA GLU A 829 -7.51 13.53 30.66
C GLU A 829 -6.18 13.84 29.96
N GLN A 830 -6.12 14.97 29.24
CA GLN A 830 -4.89 15.69 28.92
C GLN A 830 -4.82 16.92 29.82
N GLN A 831 -3.72 17.11 30.56
CA GLN A 831 -3.41 18.35 31.28
C GLN A 831 -2.25 19.10 30.60
N ASP A 832 -2.46 20.40 30.39
CA ASP A 832 -1.52 21.33 29.76
C ASP A 832 -0.61 22.03 30.79
N LEU A 833 0.40 22.75 30.29
CA LEU A 833 1.52 23.30 31.07
C LEU A 833 1.12 24.21 32.24
N ASP A 834 0.02 24.95 32.13
CA ASP A 834 -0.51 25.86 33.17
C ASP A 834 -1.61 25.24 34.03
N GLY A 835 -1.91 23.95 33.84
CA GLY A 835 -2.89 23.21 34.62
C GLY A 835 -4.32 23.25 34.08
N SER A 836 -4.60 23.88 32.93
CA SER A 836 -5.85 23.60 32.20
C SER A 836 -5.85 22.15 31.71
N ALA A 837 -7.02 21.59 31.44
CA ALA A 837 -7.13 20.22 30.95
C ALA A 837 -8.27 20.03 29.95
N LYS A 838 -8.18 18.98 29.13
CA LYS A 838 -9.28 18.41 28.36
C LYS A 838 -9.62 17.04 28.93
N ARG A 839 -10.89 16.82 29.23
CA ARG A 839 -11.43 15.53 29.69
C ARG A 839 -12.37 14.94 28.67
N TYR A 840 -12.36 13.62 28.59
CA TYR A 840 -13.10 12.84 27.61
C TYR A 840 -13.94 11.79 28.34
N ASP A 841 -15.25 11.92 28.24
CA ASP A 841 -16.20 10.88 28.63
C ASP A 841 -16.59 10.07 27.39
N TYR A 842 -16.70 8.76 27.55
CA TYR A 842 -16.88 7.79 26.46
C TYR A 842 -18.16 6.97 26.63
N ASP A 843 -18.70 6.44 25.53
CA ASP A 843 -19.70 5.36 25.57
C ASP A 843 -19.04 3.96 25.65
N ALA A 844 -19.84 2.92 25.39
CA ALA A 844 -19.41 1.52 25.36
C ALA A 844 -18.89 1.06 23.99
N LEU A 845 -18.88 1.93 22.98
CA LEU A 845 -18.30 1.72 21.64
C LEU A 845 -17.02 2.55 21.46
N ASP A 846 -16.44 3.01 22.56
CA ASP A 846 -15.25 3.87 22.63
C ASP A 846 -15.38 5.23 21.92
N ASN A 847 -16.59 5.69 21.63
CA ASN A 847 -16.82 7.04 21.12
C ASN A 847 -16.76 8.07 22.25
N VAL A 848 -16.15 9.23 21.99
CA VAL A 848 -16.30 10.41 22.87
C VAL A 848 -17.74 10.92 22.80
N THR A 849 -18.40 10.98 23.96
CA THR A 849 -19.77 11.51 24.17
C THR A 849 -19.78 12.85 24.91
N THR A 850 -18.74 13.19 25.66
CA THR A 850 -18.55 14.54 26.21
C THR A 850 -17.07 14.92 26.20
N LEU A 851 -16.80 16.13 25.70
CA LEU A 851 -15.50 16.81 25.83
C LEU A 851 -15.67 17.97 26.81
N THR A 852 -14.92 17.94 27.91
CA THR A 852 -14.92 19.02 28.92
C THR A 852 -13.57 19.70 28.95
N ALA A 853 -13.51 20.98 28.57
CA ALA A 853 -12.34 21.82 28.79
C ALA A 853 -12.41 22.41 30.22
N VAL A 854 -11.44 22.03 31.05
CA VAL A 854 -11.29 22.43 32.46
C VAL A 854 -10.34 23.64 32.55
N PRO A 855 -10.73 24.72 33.24
CA PRO A 855 -9.90 25.91 33.37
C PRO A 855 -8.66 25.69 34.25
N ALA A 856 -7.60 26.41 33.93
CA ALA A 856 -6.36 26.45 34.72
C ALA A 856 -6.57 26.99 36.15
N PRO A 857 -5.83 26.46 37.15
CA PRO A 857 -5.97 26.83 38.55
C PRO A 857 -5.33 28.18 38.93
N TYR A 858 -5.66 28.65 40.14
CA TYR A 858 -5.15 29.89 40.71
C TYR A 858 -3.64 29.94 40.90
N GLY A 859 -3.07 31.12 40.68
CA GLY A 859 -1.68 31.42 41.03
C GLY A 859 -0.63 30.89 40.05
N ASN A 860 -1.04 30.35 38.90
CA ASN A 860 -0.17 29.82 37.84
C ASN A 860 0.66 30.88 37.07
N GLY A 861 0.94 32.05 37.67
CA GLY A 861 1.70 33.15 37.07
C GLY A 861 0.98 33.96 35.99
N LEU A 862 -0.16 33.51 35.46
CA LEU A 862 -0.92 34.26 34.45
C LEU A 862 -1.71 35.40 35.11
N ALA A 863 -1.41 36.64 34.71
CA ALA A 863 -1.87 37.86 35.37
C ALA A 863 -3.37 38.22 35.19
N LEU A 864 -4.24 37.25 34.84
CA LEU A 864 -5.70 37.40 34.81
C LEU A 864 -6.48 36.06 34.89
N VAL A 865 -6.01 35.07 35.66
CA VAL A 865 -6.95 34.05 36.18
C VAL A 865 -7.87 34.78 37.19
N PRO A 866 -9.17 34.99 36.90
CA PRO A 866 -10.03 35.84 37.72
C PRO A 866 -10.37 35.13 39.03
N ASP A 867 -10.42 35.81 40.18
CA ASP A 867 -10.45 35.21 41.54
C ASP A 867 -11.58 34.16 41.83
N ILE A 868 -12.55 34.00 40.94
CA ILE A 868 -13.60 32.96 40.95
C ILE A 868 -13.49 32.17 39.64
N PRO A 869 -13.39 30.82 39.68
CA PRO A 869 -13.09 30.05 38.47
C PRO A 869 -14.27 30.08 37.50
N PRO A 870 -14.02 30.24 36.18
CA PRO A 870 -15.08 30.08 35.19
C PRO A 870 -15.59 28.63 35.21
N ALA A 871 -16.84 28.43 34.78
CA ALA A 871 -17.35 27.08 34.57
C ALA A 871 -16.55 26.39 33.45
N PRO A 872 -16.28 25.07 33.53
CA PRO A 872 -15.73 24.31 32.42
C PRO A 872 -16.60 24.43 31.17
N ILE A 873 -15.97 24.52 29.99
CA ILE A 873 -16.68 24.50 28.70
C ILE A 873 -16.97 23.04 28.36
N VAL A 874 -18.23 22.71 28.10
CA VAL A 874 -18.70 21.33 27.86
C VAL A 874 -19.30 21.21 26.46
N HIS A 875 -18.76 20.30 25.65
CA HIS A 875 -19.37 19.88 24.38
C HIS A 875 -19.93 18.48 24.57
N ARG A 876 -21.24 18.31 24.37
CA ARG A 876 -21.92 17.00 24.37
C ARG A 876 -22.07 16.50 22.95
N LEU A 877 -21.74 15.24 22.71
CA LEU A 877 -21.70 14.61 21.39
C LEU A 877 -22.68 13.44 21.36
N GLU A 878 -23.66 13.51 20.47
CA GLU A 878 -24.62 12.45 20.17
C GLU A 878 -24.19 11.75 18.88
N ARG A 879 -24.26 10.41 18.87
CA ARG A 879 -23.82 9.58 17.74
C ARG A 879 -24.86 8.53 17.37
N ASP A 880 -24.82 8.06 16.13
CA ASP A 880 -25.61 6.92 15.66
C ASP A 880 -24.92 5.57 15.96
N ALA A 881 -25.56 4.48 15.55
CA ALA A 881 -25.12 3.12 15.86
C ALA A 881 -23.79 2.70 15.18
N VAL A 882 -23.28 3.48 14.24
CA VAL A 882 -21.94 3.32 13.63
C VAL A 882 -20.96 4.42 14.07
N GLY A 883 -21.33 5.21 15.08
CA GLY A 883 -20.45 6.18 15.73
C GLY A 883 -20.36 7.55 15.04
N ARG A 884 -21.14 7.82 13.98
CA ARG A 884 -21.10 9.12 13.28
C ARG A 884 -21.71 10.20 14.16
N LEU A 885 -21.13 11.39 14.18
CA LEU A 885 -21.57 12.51 15.02
C LEU A 885 -22.88 13.09 14.47
N VAL A 886 -24.03 12.76 15.06
CA VAL A 886 -25.33 13.29 14.60
C VAL A 886 -25.72 14.61 15.26
N ALA A 887 -25.22 14.89 16.48
CA ALA A 887 -25.36 16.22 17.07
C ALA A 887 -24.22 16.58 18.04
N LYS A 888 -23.96 17.88 18.15
CA LYS A 888 -23.06 18.52 19.12
C LYS A 888 -23.82 19.62 19.85
N THR A 889 -23.88 19.58 21.18
CA THR A 889 -24.48 20.64 22.00
C THR A 889 -23.42 21.35 22.82
N THR A 890 -23.44 22.68 22.81
CA THR A 890 -22.57 23.59 23.57
C THR A 890 -23.41 24.58 24.37
N ASP A 891 -22.78 25.47 25.15
CA ASP A 891 -23.50 26.54 25.86
C ASP A 891 -24.12 27.60 24.91
N ASP A 892 -23.80 27.61 23.61
CA ASP A 892 -24.36 28.54 22.62
C ASP A 892 -25.58 27.97 21.87
N GLY A 893 -25.72 26.64 21.79
CA GLY A 893 -26.73 25.98 20.98
C GLY A 893 -26.45 24.52 20.63
N ARG A 894 -27.16 24.02 19.61
CA ARG A 894 -27.08 22.64 19.10
C ARG A 894 -26.75 22.65 17.60
N THR A 895 -25.64 22.02 17.24
CA THR A 895 -25.33 21.66 15.85
C THR A 895 -25.82 20.25 15.57
N GLU A 896 -26.62 20.07 14.53
CA GLU A 896 -27.05 18.76 14.03
C GLU A 896 -26.40 18.48 12.67
N TYR A 897 -26.04 17.23 12.45
CA TYR A 897 -25.37 16.75 11.25
C TYR A 897 -26.25 15.68 10.58
N ARG A 898 -26.25 15.62 9.26
CA ARG A 898 -26.95 14.59 8.49
C ARG A 898 -26.02 14.00 7.45
N TYR A 899 -26.21 12.72 7.21
CA TYR A 899 -25.42 11.89 6.33
C TYR A 899 -26.34 11.18 5.34
N ASP A 900 -25.78 10.72 4.22
CA ASP A 900 -26.40 9.71 3.37
C ASP A 900 -25.99 8.29 3.79
N GLU A 901 -26.27 7.33 2.90
CA GLU A 901 -25.94 5.92 3.04
C GLU A 901 -24.44 5.63 2.85
N LEU A 902 -23.61 6.60 2.44
CA LEU A 902 -22.17 6.47 2.21
C LEU A 902 -21.32 7.32 3.17
N ASP A 903 -21.87 7.67 4.33
CA ASP A 903 -21.24 8.52 5.36
C ASP A 903 -20.89 9.95 4.90
N GLN A 904 -21.41 10.41 3.77
CA GLN A 904 -21.11 11.74 3.23
C GLN A 904 -22.05 12.76 3.85
N LEU A 905 -21.51 13.94 4.21
CA LEU A 905 -22.18 14.91 5.07
C LEU A 905 -23.19 15.76 4.28
N THR A 906 -24.43 15.30 4.15
CA THR A 906 -25.47 15.98 3.35
C THR A 906 -26.01 17.28 3.96
N ALA A 907 -25.93 17.48 5.28
CA ALA A 907 -26.28 18.77 5.91
C ALA A 907 -25.61 19.01 7.27
N VAL A 908 -25.44 20.29 7.63
CA VAL A 908 -25.12 20.73 8.99
C VAL A 908 -26.02 21.90 9.37
N THR A 909 -26.72 21.84 10.51
CA THR A 909 -27.59 22.91 11.01
C THR A 909 -27.22 23.29 12.44
N PHE A 910 -26.78 24.53 12.67
CA PHE A 910 -26.65 25.09 14.02
C PHE A 910 -27.93 25.82 14.39
N THR A 911 -28.46 25.56 15.58
CA THR A 911 -29.59 26.29 16.18
C THR A 911 -29.15 26.88 17.52
N ASP A 912 -29.29 28.19 17.69
CA ASP A 912 -28.88 28.91 18.90
C ASP A 912 -29.91 28.76 20.06
N LEU A 913 -29.54 29.26 21.25
CA LEU A 913 -30.42 29.30 22.44
C LEU A 913 -31.70 30.16 22.26
N GLN A 914 -31.89 30.87 21.15
CA GLN A 914 -33.08 31.65 20.82
C GLN A 914 -33.96 30.95 19.77
N GLY A 915 -33.49 29.85 19.16
CA GLY A 915 -34.17 29.14 18.09
C GLY A 915 -33.88 29.69 16.69
N ASN A 916 -32.88 30.56 16.51
CA ASN A 916 -32.42 30.95 15.19
C ASN A 916 -31.56 29.81 14.63
N ALA A 917 -31.85 29.36 13.41
CA ALA A 917 -31.12 28.29 12.76
C ALA A 917 -30.33 28.78 11.54
N GLN A 918 -29.09 28.32 11.40
CA GLN A 918 -28.32 28.42 10.17
C GLN A 918 -27.97 27.01 9.68
N ALA A 919 -28.25 26.76 8.40
CA ALA A 919 -27.96 25.48 7.74
C ALA A 919 -26.96 25.63 6.60
N LEU A 920 -26.21 24.56 6.37
CA LEU A 920 -25.46 24.23 5.16
C LEU A 920 -25.99 22.91 4.62
N GLY A 921 -26.05 22.78 3.30
CA GLY A 921 -26.41 21.54 2.62
C GLY A 921 -25.37 21.16 1.57
N PHE A 922 -25.20 19.87 1.34
CA PHE A 922 -24.21 19.32 0.41
C PHE A 922 -24.88 18.23 -0.43
N ALA A 923 -24.42 18.07 -1.68
CA ALA A 923 -24.81 16.96 -2.53
C ALA A 923 -23.59 16.46 -3.31
N TYR A 924 -23.57 15.15 -3.56
CA TYR A 924 -22.46 14.42 -4.13
C TYR A 924 -22.90 13.63 -5.37
N ASP A 925 -21.95 13.18 -6.19
CA ASP A 925 -22.19 12.20 -7.25
C ASP A 925 -21.91 10.75 -6.78
N ALA A 926 -22.08 9.79 -7.69
CA ALA A 926 -21.86 8.36 -7.48
C ALA A 926 -20.38 7.97 -7.19
N LEU A 927 -19.46 8.93 -7.19
CA LEU A 927 -18.05 8.75 -6.79
C LEU A 927 -17.71 9.56 -5.52
N GLY A 928 -18.72 10.12 -4.84
CA GLY A 928 -18.56 10.97 -3.67
C GLY A 928 -17.95 12.33 -3.94
N GLN A 929 -17.95 12.80 -5.19
CA GLN A 929 -17.43 14.13 -5.53
C GLN A 929 -18.49 15.19 -5.21
N LEU A 930 -18.11 16.24 -4.49
CA LEU A 930 -19.03 17.30 -4.07
C LEU A 930 -19.53 18.08 -5.29
N VAL A 931 -20.77 17.82 -5.74
CA VAL A 931 -21.40 18.51 -6.88
C VAL A 931 -22.14 19.78 -6.48
N THR A 932 -22.49 19.99 -5.21
CA THR A 932 -23.13 21.23 -4.74
C THR A 932 -22.86 21.52 -3.28
N GLU A 933 -22.50 22.77 -2.96
CA GLU A 933 -22.54 23.34 -1.60
C GLU A 933 -23.62 24.42 -1.53
N GLN A 934 -24.60 24.28 -0.65
CA GLN A 934 -25.67 25.25 -0.41
C GLN A 934 -25.45 25.99 0.92
N SER A 935 -25.36 27.32 0.85
CA SER A 935 -25.16 28.20 2.00
C SER A 935 -26.21 29.32 2.08
N SER A 936 -26.11 30.15 3.12
CA SER A 936 -26.89 31.40 3.24
C SER A 936 -26.52 32.48 2.21
N ALA A 937 -25.37 32.35 1.53
CA ALA A 937 -24.96 33.22 0.43
C ALA A 937 -25.47 32.74 -0.96
N GLY A 938 -26.11 31.57 -1.00
CA GLY A 938 -26.52 30.88 -2.23
C GLY A 938 -25.80 29.54 -2.42
N GLY A 939 -26.02 28.92 -3.57
CA GLY A 939 -25.42 27.65 -3.95
C GLY A 939 -24.15 27.82 -4.78
N LEU A 940 -23.20 26.91 -4.59
CA LEU A 940 -22.13 26.58 -5.52
C LEU A 940 -22.46 25.27 -6.21
N HIS A 941 -22.20 25.19 -7.52
CA HIS A 941 -22.38 23.96 -8.29
C HIS A 941 -21.06 23.59 -8.98
N HIS A 942 -20.66 22.33 -8.85
CA HIS A 942 -19.36 21.82 -9.28
C HIS A 942 -19.54 20.79 -10.40
N HIS A 943 -18.66 20.83 -11.40
CA HIS A 943 -18.61 19.82 -12.47
C HIS A 943 -17.19 19.29 -12.61
N TYR A 944 -17.09 17.98 -12.82
CA TYR A 944 -15.84 17.23 -12.92
C TYR A 944 -15.70 16.59 -14.32
N ASP A 945 -14.48 16.30 -14.74
CA ASP A 945 -14.21 15.51 -15.95
C ASP A 945 -14.18 14.00 -15.66
N GLU A 946 -13.97 13.19 -16.70
CA GLU A 946 -13.93 11.72 -16.61
C GLU A 946 -12.72 11.17 -15.82
N LEU A 947 -11.89 12.06 -15.24
CA LEU A 947 -10.76 11.76 -14.37
C LEU A 947 -10.93 12.37 -12.96
N GLY A 948 -12.08 12.99 -12.64
CA GLY A 948 -12.32 13.64 -11.35
C GLY A 948 -11.57 14.96 -11.16
N ASN A 949 -11.25 15.70 -12.22
CA ASN A 949 -10.73 17.06 -12.14
C ASN A 949 -11.87 18.08 -12.15
N LEU A 950 -11.86 19.05 -11.22
CA LEU A 950 -12.90 20.08 -11.06
C LEU A 950 -12.88 21.12 -12.20
N ILE A 951 -13.42 20.76 -13.36
CA ILE A 951 -13.42 21.60 -14.56
C ILE A 951 -14.27 22.87 -14.45
N GLN A 952 -15.34 22.88 -13.66
CA GLN A 952 -16.18 24.08 -13.51
C GLN A 952 -16.71 24.27 -12.09
N THR A 953 -16.90 25.54 -11.71
CA THR A 953 -17.62 25.94 -10.49
C THR A 953 -18.53 27.12 -10.81
N GLN A 954 -19.84 26.97 -10.63
CA GLN A 954 -20.79 28.07 -10.69
C GLN A 954 -20.77 28.84 -9.37
N LEU A 955 -20.66 30.16 -9.46
CA LEU A 955 -20.72 31.09 -8.33
C LEU A 955 -22.19 31.43 -7.98
N PRO A 956 -22.49 31.94 -6.76
CA PRO A 956 -23.86 32.27 -6.37
C PRO A 956 -24.47 33.43 -7.18
N ASP A 957 -23.64 34.21 -7.86
CA ASP A 957 -24.02 35.25 -8.83
C ASP A 957 -24.26 34.71 -10.25
N GLY A 958 -24.18 33.40 -10.45
CA GLY A 958 -24.50 32.68 -11.70
C GLY A 958 -23.33 32.53 -12.69
N ARG A 959 -22.20 33.22 -12.46
CA ARG A 959 -20.99 33.15 -13.29
C ARG A 959 -20.25 31.83 -13.15
N TRP A 960 -19.45 31.48 -14.15
CA TRP A 960 -18.71 30.23 -14.21
C TRP A 960 -17.20 30.43 -14.10
N LEU A 961 -16.61 29.91 -13.03
CA LEU A 961 -15.16 29.75 -12.88
C LEU A 961 -14.75 28.40 -13.49
N ASN A 962 -14.11 28.43 -14.66
CA ASN A 962 -13.73 27.25 -15.42
C ASN A 962 -12.22 26.99 -15.33
N ARG A 963 -11.85 25.71 -15.25
CA ARG A 963 -10.48 25.21 -15.18
C ARG A 963 -10.26 24.23 -16.34
N LEU A 964 -9.19 24.45 -17.11
CA LEU A 964 -8.81 23.56 -18.20
C LEU A 964 -7.54 22.81 -17.81
N TYR A 965 -7.56 21.50 -17.92
CA TYR A 965 -6.46 20.61 -17.58
C TYR A 965 -5.83 20.00 -18.84
N TYR A 966 -4.56 19.60 -18.75
CA TYR A 966 -3.91 18.77 -19.77
C TYR A 966 -3.39 17.46 -19.18
N GLY A 967 -3.27 16.48 -20.08
CA GLY A 967 -2.86 15.12 -19.75
C GLY A 967 -3.77 14.48 -18.71
N SER A 968 -3.23 14.41 -17.50
CA SER A 968 -3.78 13.92 -16.23
C SER A 968 -4.87 14.77 -15.59
N GLY A 969 -4.66 16.09 -15.56
CA GLY A 969 -5.13 16.91 -14.46
C GLY A 969 -4.14 18.00 -14.04
N HIS A 970 -3.13 18.31 -14.86
CA HIS A 970 -2.27 19.47 -14.63
C HIS A 970 -2.97 20.72 -15.18
N LEU A 971 -3.20 21.71 -14.31
CA LEU A 971 -3.93 22.92 -14.71
C LEU A 971 -3.17 23.70 -15.80
N HIS A 972 -3.83 23.90 -16.93
CA HIS A 972 -3.36 24.69 -18.07
C HIS A 972 -3.95 26.10 -18.10
N GLN A 973 -5.20 26.30 -17.68
CA GLN A 973 -5.87 27.61 -17.74
C GLN A 973 -7.01 27.75 -16.72
N ILE A 974 -7.20 28.96 -16.19
CA ILE A 974 -8.42 29.39 -15.49
C ILE A 974 -9.07 30.54 -16.25
N ASN A 975 -10.38 30.46 -16.48
CA ASN A 975 -11.17 31.55 -17.04
C ASN A 975 -12.48 31.77 -16.26
N LEU A 976 -13.00 33.00 -16.31
CA LEU A 976 -14.27 33.40 -15.71
C LEU A 976 -15.20 33.81 -16.85
N ASP A 977 -16.32 33.09 -17.02
CA ASP A 977 -17.25 33.26 -18.15
C ASP A 977 -16.57 33.27 -19.54
N GLY A 978 -15.50 32.49 -19.69
CA GLY A 978 -14.67 32.43 -20.90
C GLY A 978 -13.58 33.50 -20.99
N GLN A 979 -13.56 34.51 -20.11
CA GLN A 979 -12.45 35.47 -20.02
C GLN A 979 -11.28 34.86 -19.26
N VAL A 980 -10.15 34.62 -19.94
CA VAL A 980 -8.94 34.04 -19.34
C VAL A 980 -8.41 34.92 -18.20
N ILE A 981 -8.32 34.33 -17.01
CA ILE A 981 -7.77 34.95 -15.79
C ILE A 981 -6.31 34.55 -15.62
N SER A 982 -5.96 33.29 -15.92
CA SER A 982 -4.58 32.79 -15.90
C SER A 982 -4.38 31.64 -16.89
N ASP A 983 -3.21 31.57 -17.51
CA ASP A 983 -2.80 30.51 -18.45
C ASP A 983 -1.35 30.10 -18.13
N PHE A 984 -1.04 28.80 -18.19
CA PHE A 984 0.14 28.21 -17.56
C PHE A 984 0.96 27.35 -18.55
N GLU A 985 2.27 27.62 -18.64
CA GLU A 985 3.26 26.68 -19.16
C GLU A 985 3.94 25.98 -17.97
N ARG A 986 4.10 24.65 -18.05
CA ARG A 986 4.74 23.83 -17.02
C ARG A 986 5.95 23.07 -17.57
N ASP A 987 6.91 22.74 -16.72
CA ASP A 987 8.06 21.91 -17.10
C ASP A 987 7.73 20.40 -17.11
N ARG A 988 8.74 19.55 -17.34
CA ARG A 988 8.58 18.09 -17.36
C ARG A 988 8.30 17.44 -16.01
N LEU A 989 8.28 18.22 -14.93
CA LEU A 989 7.83 17.81 -13.60
C LEU A 989 6.51 18.52 -13.24
N HIS A 990 5.83 19.06 -14.25
CA HIS A 990 4.55 19.76 -14.15
C HIS A 990 4.54 20.98 -13.22
N ARG A 991 5.72 21.58 -12.97
CA ARG A 991 5.88 22.82 -12.20
C ARG A 991 5.66 24.03 -13.09
N GLU A 992 4.95 25.06 -12.59
CA GLU A 992 4.77 26.34 -13.29
C GLU A 992 6.12 26.95 -13.69
N VAL A 993 6.38 27.13 -14.99
CA VAL A 993 7.55 27.89 -15.48
C VAL A 993 7.15 29.18 -16.20
N LEU A 994 5.91 29.29 -16.66
CA LEU A 994 5.30 30.56 -17.06
C LEU A 994 3.83 30.60 -16.64
N ARG A 995 3.38 31.75 -16.14
CA ARG A 995 1.97 32.07 -15.97
C ARG A 995 1.66 33.42 -16.58
N THR A 996 0.63 33.50 -17.42
CA THR A 996 0.04 34.77 -17.85
C THR A 996 -1.10 35.17 -16.91
N GLN A 997 -1.29 36.47 -16.70
CA GLN A 997 -2.39 37.05 -15.94
C GLN A 997 -2.80 38.37 -16.63
N GLY A 998 -3.72 38.27 -17.60
CA GLY A 998 -4.01 39.38 -18.52
C GLY A 998 -2.78 39.82 -19.32
N GLN A 999 -2.41 41.10 -19.24
CA GLN A 999 -1.21 41.64 -19.92
C GLN A 999 0.10 41.43 -19.13
N LEU A 1000 0.08 40.70 -18.02
CA LEU A 1000 1.28 40.32 -17.27
C LEU A 1000 1.71 38.89 -17.60
N SER A 1001 3.00 38.65 -17.71
CA SER A 1001 3.58 37.30 -17.66
C SER A 1001 4.56 37.21 -16.50
N THR A 1002 4.51 36.09 -15.76
CA THR A 1002 5.43 35.75 -14.67
C THR A 1002 6.12 34.45 -15.03
N ARG A 1003 7.44 34.49 -15.26
CA ARG A 1003 8.27 33.28 -15.39
C ARG A 1003 8.81 32.87 -14.03
N SER A 1004 8.68 31.60 -13.70
CA SER A 1004 9.23 30.96 -12.51
C SER A 1004 10.43 30.10 -12.91
N GLU A 1005 11.51 30.15 -12.12
CA GLU A 1005 12.76 29.41 -12.36
C GLU A 1005 13.12 28.63 -11.10
N TYR A 1006 13.41 27.33 -11.23
CA TYR A 1006 13.77 26.44 -10.12
C TYR A 1006 15.26 26.13 -10.09
N ASP A 1007 15.76 25.67 -8.94
CA ASP A 1007 17.06 24.99 -8.85
C ASP A 1007 16.94 23.48 -9.09
N ARG A 1008 18.08 22.77 -9.02
CA ARG A 1008 18.17 21.32 -9.29
C ARG A 1008 17.46 20.46 -8.22
N SER A 1009 17.24 21.00 -7.03
CA SER A 1009 16.39 20.41 -5.97
C SER A 1009 14.93 20.85 -6.04
N GLY A 1010 14.53 21.64 -7.06
CA GLY A 1010 13.16 22.10 -7.26
C GLY A 1010 12.73 23.30 -6.42
N ARG A 1011 13.64 23.97 -5.72
CA ARG A 1011 13.32 25.21 -4.99
C ARG A 1011 13.15 26.38 -5.95
N LEU A 1012 12.21 27.27 -5.68
CA LEU A 1012 11.95 28.45 -6.51
C LEU A 1012 13.10 29.46 -6.40
N ARG A 1013 14.00 29.48 -7.39
CA ARG A 1013 15.20 30.32 -7.43
C ARG A 1013 14.90 31.75 -7.89
N SER A 1014 13.98 31.94 -8.84
CA SER A 1014 13.62 33.27 -9.34
C SER A 1014 12.18 33.35 -9.84
N ARG A 1015 11.59 34.56 -9.77
CA ARG A 1015 10.34 34.93 -10.44
C ARG A 1015 10.53 36.25 -11.19
N GLN A 1016 10.34 36.25 -12.51
CA GLN A 1016 10.47 37.42 -13.38
C GLN A 1016 9.09 37.83 -13.92
N ARG A 1017 8.60 39.02 -13.55
CA ARG A 1017 7.33 39.57 -14.04
C ARG A 1017 7.55 40.65 -15.10
N ARG A 1018 6.84 40.52 -16.22
CA ARG A 1018 6.95 41.35 -17.42
C ARG A 1018 5.56 41.79 -17.87
N HIS A 1019 5.50 42.86 -18.65
CA HIS A 1019 4.31 43.26 -19.39
C HIS A 1019 4.36 42.65 -20.80
N ALA A 1020 3.23 42.29 -21.39
CA ALA A 1020 3.16 41.63 -22.70
C ALA A 1020 3.77 42.46 -23.85
N SER A 1021 3.81 43.80 -23.70
CA SER A 1021 4.47 44.72 -24.64
C SER A 1021 5.97 44.94 -24.37
N GLN A 1022 6.54 44.30 -23.34
CA GLN A 1022 7.95 44.47 -22.96
C GLN A 1022 8.82 43.37 -23.58
N SER A 1023 9.86 43.76 -24.33
CA SER A 1023 10.81 42.80 -24.91
C SER A 1023 11.51 41.95 -23.84
N THR A 1024 11.68 40.66 -24.13
CA THR A 1024 12.47 39.70 -23.34
C THR A 1024 13.95 40.06 -23.26
N LEU A 1025 14.46 40.89 -24.20
CA LEU A 1025 15.84 41.40 -24.21
C LEU A 1025 16.08 42.53 -23.17
N LEU A 1026 15.03 43.05 -22.54
CA LEU A 1026 15.13 44.06 -21.48
C LEU A 1026 15.04 43.39 -20.09
N PRO A 1027 15.53 44.04 -19.01
CA PRO A 1027 15.27 43.60 -17.64
C PRO A 1027 13.76 43.50 -17.34
N ALA A 1028 13.37 42.61 -16.43
CA ALA A 1028 11.96 42.45 -16.05
C ALA A 1028 11.40 43.70 -15.34
N ALA A 1029 10.11 43.98 -15.51
CA ALA A 1029 9.44 45.09 -14.83
C ALA A 1029 9.38 44.91 -13.30
N ALA A 1030 9.35 43.65 -12.84
CA ALA A 1030 9.77 43.28 -11.49
C ALA A 1030 10.48 41.91 -11.53
N GLN A 1031 11.53 41.73 -10.74
CA GLN A 1031 12.21 40.46 -10.56
C GLN A 1031 12.32 40.13 -9.06
N LYS A 1032 12.16 38.86 -8.73
CA LYS A 1032 12.46 38.30 -7.42
C LYS A 1032 13.54 37.23 -7.58
N GLN A 1033 14.52 37.24 -6.69
CA GLN A 1033 15.51 36.16 -6.56
C GLN A 1033 15.47 35.66 -5.12
N PHE A 1034 15.63 34.35 -4.94
CA PHE A 1034 15.56 33.65 -3.67
C PHE A 1034 16.87 32.88 -3.45
N GLU A 1035 17.40 32.96 -2.24
CA GLU A 1035 18.64 32.32 -1.80
C GLU A 1035 18.33 31.44 -0.59
N TYR A 1036 18.78 30.18 -0.63
CA TYR A 1036 18.51 29.17 0.38
C TYR A 1036 19.81 28.68 1.03
N ASP A 1037 19.75 28.25 2.28
CA ASP A 1037 20.83 27.50 2.91
C ASP A 1037 20.73 25.98 2.60
N PRO A 1038 21.69 25.15 3.05
CA PRO A 1038 21.63 23.71 2.81
C PRO A 1038 20.52 22.96 3.56
N ALA A 1039 19.87 23.59 4.54
CA ALA A 1039 18.70 23.05 5.25
C ALA A 1039 17.37 23.64 4.72
N ASP A 1040 17.39 24.15 3.48
CA ASP A 1040 16.24 24.68 2.73
C ASP A 1040 15.59 25.93 3.34
N ASN A 1041 16.21 26.59 4.32
CA ASN A 1041 15.73 27.87 4.85
C ASN A 1041 15.98 29.01 3.86
N LEU A 1042 15.00 29.90 3.68
CA LEU A 1042 15.10 31.07 2.80
C LEU A 1042 15.98 32.17 3.43
N ILE A 1043 17.30 32.10 3.28
CA ILE A 1043 18.24 33.09 3.83
C ILE A 1043 18.26 34.44 3.11
N GLY A 1044 17.80 34.52 1.86
CA GLY A 1044 17.85 35.76 1.09
C GLY A 1044 16.70 35.92 0.10
N LYS A 1045 16.19 37.15 0.02
CA LYS A 1045 15.16 37.55 -0.94
C LYS A 1045 15.51 38.93 -1.50
N LEU A 1046 15.67 38.99 -2.82
CA LEU A 1046 16.00 40.23 -3.55
C LEU A 1046 14.86 40.58 -4.51
N ASP A 1047 14.05 41.57 -4.12
CA ASP A 1047 13.04 42.18 -4.99
C ASP A 1047 13.70 43.35 -5.77
N GLN A 1048 13.66 43.32 -7.10
CA GLN A 1048 14.21 44.35 -7.99
C GLN A 1048 13.11 44.93 -8.90
N GLN A 1049 13.11 46.25 -9.05
CA GLN A 1049 12.26 47.02 -9.97
C GLN A 1049 13.12 48.10 -10.67
N PRO A 1050 12.68 48.70 -11.79
CA PRO A 1050 13.47 49.66 -12.55
C PRO A 1050 14.01 50.89 -11.80
N ALA A 1051 13.44 51.24 -10.63
CA ALA A 1051 13.85 52.38 -9.81
C ALA A 1051 14.31 52.00 -8.39
N THR A 1052 14.17 50.74 -7.97
CA THR A 1052 14.38 50.31 -6.58
C THR A 1052 14.91 48.87 -6.50
N GLN A 1053 15.77 48.61 -5.52
CA GLN A 1053 16.14 47.26 -5.13
C GLN A 1053 15.99 47.11 -3.62
N HIS A 1054 15.38 46.02 -3.19
CA HIS A 1054 15.15 45.67 -1.79
C HIS A 1054 15.65 44.25 -1.59
N ARG A 1055 16.80 44.13 -0.91
CA ARG A 1055 17.27 42.86 -0.36
C ARG A 1055 16.84 42.74 1.09
N GLN A 1056 16.13 41.67 1.39
CA GLN A 1056 15.91 41.14 2.71
C GLN A 1056 16.86 39.95 2.91
N LEU A 1057 17.51 39.89 4.08
CA LEU A 1057 18.27 38.72 4.53
C LEU A 1057 17.63 38.16 5.80
N LEU A 1058 17.52 36.85 5.88
CA LEU A 1058 17.01 36.11 7.04
C LEU A 1058 18.13 35.22 7.58
N HIS A 1059 18.20 35.09 8.90
CA HIS A 1059 19.18 34.27 9.59
C HIS A 1059 18.46 33.31 10.52
N TYR A 1060 18.90 32.06 10.51
CA TYR A 1060 18.26 30.95 11.22
C TYR A 1060 19.20 30.39 12.29
N ASP A 1061 18.64 29.81 13.35
CA ASP A 1061 19.36 28.90 14.24
C ASP A 1061 19.48 27.50 13.60
N ALA A 1062 20.29 26.61 14.20
CA ALA A 1062 20.47 25.21 13.77
C ALA A 1062 19.20 24.32 13.84
N THR A 1063 18.02 24.91 13.99
CA THR A 1063 16.70 24.25 14.02
C THR A 1063 15.64 25.05 13.27
N GLY A 1064 16.03 25.95 12.36
CA GLY A 1064 15.09 26.70 11.50
C GLY A 1064 14.33 27.84 12.19
N ARG A 1065 14.73 28.27 13.40
CA ARG A 1065 14.12 29.45 14.06
C ARG A 1065 14.78 30.73 13.54
N ILE A 1066 13.99 31.70 13.04
CA ILE A 1066 14.54 32.97 12.51
C ILE A 1066 15.09 33.82 13.65
N ILE A 1067 16.41 33.96 13.76
CA ILE A 1067 17.08 34.76 14.80
C ILE A 1067 17.34 36.22 14.38
N ALA A 1068 17.31 36.54 13.08
CA ALA A 1068 17.37 37.93 12.61
C ALA A 1068 16.79 38.13 11.20
N SER A 1069 16.32 39.34 10.95
CA SER A 1069 15.92 39.86 9.63
C SER A 1069 16.64 41.19 9.37
N GLN A 1070 17.19 41.39 8.18
CA GLN A 1070 17.89 42.61 7.78
C GLN A 1070 17.30 43.18 6.47
N ASP A 1071 16.92 44.46 6.47
CA ASP A 1071 16.41 45.18 5.29
C ASP A 1071 17.37 46.29 4.85
N SER A 1072 17.80 46.19 3.58
CA SER A 1072 18.66 47.14 2.90
C SER A 1072 18.03 48.49 2.57
N LEU A 1073 16.69 48.61 2.46
CA LEU A 1073 16.03 49.90 2.19
C LEU A 1073 16.04 50.83 3.40
N HIS A 1074 15.80 50.29 4.59
CA HIS A 1074 15.65 51.08 5.83
C HIS A 1074 16.89 51.01 6.74
N GLY A 1075 17.88 50.16 6.42
CA GLY A 1075 18.98 49.84 7.33
C GLY A 1075 18.51 49.15 8.62
N GLN A 1076 17.29 48.62 8.62
CA GLN A 1076 16.65 48.02 9.79
C GLN A 1076 17.11 46.58 9.96
N ARG A 1077 17.51 46.25 11.18
CA ARG A 1077 17.82 44.90 11.61
C ARG A 1077 16.91 44.56 12.79
N GLU A 1078 16.03 43.60 12.57
CA GLU A 1078 15.30 42.94 13.65
C GLU A 1078 16.11 41.72 14.13
N THR A 1079 16.10 41.48 15.44
CA THR A 1079 16.72 40.32 16.06
C THR A 1079 15.70 39.67 16.98
N PHE A 1080 15.52 38.37 16.83
CA PHE A 1080 14.59 37.58 17.62
C PHE A 1080 15.38 36.69 18.57
N ALA A 1081 14.92 36.61 19.81
CA ALA A 1081 15.43 35.70 20.81
C ALA A 1081 14.27 34.78 21.23
N TYR A 1082 14.62 33.55 21.62
CA TYR A 1082 13.68 32.52 22.01
C TYR A 1082 14.11 31.87 23.32
N ASP A 1083 13.15 31.35 24.09
CA ASP A 1083 13.44 30.35 25.10
C ASP A 1083 13.68 28.96 24.44
N ALA A 1084 13.86 27.92 25.26
CA ALA A 1084 14.10 26.58 24.72
C ALA A 1084 12.86 26.05 23.96
N ALA A 1085 11.65 26.27 24.50
CA ALA A 1085 10.36 25.87 23.92
C ALA A 1085 9.83 26.79 22.79
N ALA A 1086 10.68 27.63 22.19
CA ALA A 1086 10.41 28.49 21.03
C ALA A 1086 9.48 29.71 21.27
N ASN A 1087 9.27 30.12 22.52
CA ASN A 1087 8.54 31.36 22.83
C ASN A 1087 9.42 32.60 22.58
N LEU A 1088 8.87 33.64 21.96
CA LEU A 1088 9.58 34.89 21.66
C LEU A 1088 9.92 35.70 22.93
N LEU A 1089 11.12 36.30 22.93
CA LEU A 1089 11.67 37.10 24.03
C LEU A 1089 11.93 38.56 23.61
N ASP A 1090 11.89 39.49 24.57
CA ASP A 1090 12.15 40.94 24.37
C ASP A 1090 13.63 41.27 24.08
N GLY A 1091 14.52 40.29 24.25
CA GLY A 1091 15.94 40.44 23.97
C GLY A 1091 16.74 39.16 24.29
N PRO A 1092 18.05 39.16 24.02
CA PRO A 1092 18.91 37.97 24.14
C PRO A 1092 19.30 37.59 25.59
N GLN A 1093 18.67 38.19 26.60
CA GLN A 1093 18.88 37.84 28.01
C GLN A 1093 17.72 36.97 28.49
N ALA A 1094 18.03 35.87 29.20
CA ALA A 1094 17.00 35.05 29.83
C ALA A 1094 16.16 35.89 30.81
N GLY A 1095 14.85 35.93 30.60
CA GLY A 1095 13.92 36.79 31.35
C GLY A 1095 13.65 38.18 30.75
N ALA A 1096 14.28 38.54 29.63
CA ALA A 1096 13.83 39.66 28.81
C ALA A 1096 12.60 39.21 28.01
N GLY A 1097 11.41 39.69 28.39
CA GLY A 1097 10.13 39.17 27.86
C GLY A 1097 9.58 38.12 28.80
N TRP A 1098 8.36 38.37 29.30
CA TRP A 1098 7.75 37.48 30.29
C TRP A 1098 6.88 36.44 29.60
N VAL A 1099 7.36 35.19 29.63
CA VAL A 1099 6.65 33.99 29.18
C VAL A 1099 6.33 33.13 30.40
N VAL A 1100 5.16 32.51 30.41
CA VAL A 1100 4.71 31.55 31.42
C VAL A 1100 3.91 30.46 30.71
N HIS A 1101 4.29 29.18 30.81
CA HIS A 1101 3.51 28.05 30.31
C HIS A 1101 3.13 28.16 28.82
N ASN A 1102 4.14 28.47 27.98
CA ASN A 1102 4.03 28.82 26.56
C ASN A 1102 3.05 29.97 26.22
N LYS A 1103 2.76 30.87 27.19
CA LYS A 1103 1.91 32.07 27.01
C LYS A 1103 2.74 33.34 27.19
N LEU A 1104 2.64 34.25 26.22
CA LEU A 1104 3.50 35.42 26.06
C LEU A 1104 2.88 36.66 26.71
N LEU A 1105 3.22 36.95 27.97
CA LEU A 1105 2.64 38.06 28.73
C LEU A 1105 3.18 39.44 28.25
N THR A 1106 4.45 39.52 27.86
CA THR A 1106 5.05 40.73 27.28
C THR A 1106 5.83 40.44 26.00
N TYR A 1107 5.63 41.27 24.96
CA TYR A 1107 6.52 41.32 23.81
C TYR A 1107 6.59 42.73 23.22
N GLN A 1108 7.76 43.34 23.19
CA GLN A 1108 8.04 44.71 22.74
C GLN A 1108 7.12 45.74 23.42
N ASP A 1109 6.28 46.45 22.66
CA ASP A 1109 5.23 47.35 23.16
C ASP A 1109 3.94 46.61 23.58
N LYS A 1110 3.80 45.33 23.20
CA LYS A 1110 2.58 44.56 23.41
C LYS A 1110 2.55 43.92 24.80
N ARG A 1111 1.37 43.93 25.43
CA ARG A 1111 1.09 43.22 26.68
C ARG A 1111 -0.17 42.41 26.50
N TYR A 1112 -0.15 41.14 26.89
CA TYR A 1112 -1.24 40.19 26.66
C TYR A 1112 -1.78 39.68 28.00
N ARG A 1113 -3.07 39.33 28.03
CA ARG A 1113 -3.71 38.66 29.15
C ARG A 1113 -4.59 37.55 28.61
N TYR A 1114 -4.58 36.42 29.30
CA TYR A 1114 -5.24 35.19 28.89
C TYR A 1114 -6.35 34.84 29.89
N ASP A 1115 -7.42 34.19 29.43
CA ASP A 1115 -8.35 33.51 30.34
C ASP A 1115 -7.77 32.18 30.82
N ALA A 1116 -8.50 31.50 31.71
CA ALA A 1116 -8.11 30.20 32.25
C ALA A 1116 -8.19 29.04 31.23
N PHE A 1117 -8.60 29.31 29.99
CA PHE A 1117 -8.55 28.36 28.86
C PHE A 1117 -7.41 28.71 27.88
N GLY A 1118 -6.53 29.66 28.24
CA GLY A 1118 -5.41 30.09 27.42
C GLY A 1118 -5.79 30.99 26.23
N ARG A 1119 -7.01 31.51 26.16
CA ARG A 1119 -7.49 32.38 25.08
C ARG A 1119 -7.13 33.83 25.39
N THR A 1120 -6.72 34.61 24.39
CA THR A 1120 -6.22 35.99 24.61
C THR A 1120 -7.38 36.96 24.81
N ILE A 1121 -7.64 37.40 26.04
CA ILE A 1121 -8.78 38.28 26.40
C ILE A 1121 -8.44 39.78 26.45
N GLU A 1122 -7.17 40.15 26.66
CA GLU A 1122 -6.71 41.54 26.52
C GLU A 1122 -5.39 41.58 25.71
N LYS A 1123 -5.28 42.52 24.78
CA LYS A 1123 -4.03 42.88 24.10
C LYS A 1123 -3.88 44.39 24.10
N ARG A 1124 -2.85 44.87 24.80
CA ARG A 1124 -2.42 46.27 24.79
C ARG A 1124 -1.28 46.44 23.81
N SER A 1125 -1.21 47.58 23.12
CA SER A 1125 -0.09 47.98 22.26
C SER A 1125 -0.02 49.51 22.14
N ALA A 1126 1.15 50.06 21.81
CA ALA A 1126 1.32 51.50 21.60
C ALA A 1126 0.53 52.01 20.38
N LYS A 1127 0.33 51.15 19.36
CA LYS A 1127 -0.35 51.54 18.10
C LYS A 1127 -1.87 51.41 18.12
N ARG A 1128 -2.46 50.53 18.95
CA ARG A 1128 -3.91 50.26 18.99
C ARG A 1128 -4.57 50.44 20.37
N GLY A 1129 -3.85 50.98 21.35
CA GLY A 1129 -4.36 51.09 22.73
C GLY A 1129 -4.64 49.70 23.31
N VAL A 1130 -5.78 49.57 24.00
CA VAL A 1130 -6.30 48.29 24.51
C VAL A 1130 -7.32 47.69 23.54
N GLN A 1131 -7.11 46.42 23.17
CA GLN A 1131 -8.13 45.57 22.54
C GLN A 1131 -8.57 44.50 23.55
N ARG A 1132 -9.88 44.25 23.67
CA ARG A 1132 -10.46 43.15 24.45
C ARG A 1132 -11.19 42.19 23.52
N PHE A 1133 -11.16 40.90 23.83
CA PHE A 1133 -11.67 39.83 22.97
C PHE A 1133 -12.70 38.98 23.74
N ALA A 1134 -13.77 38.59 23.07
CA ALA A 1134 -14.78 37.66 23.59
C ALA A 1134 -14.92 36.45 22.65
N TYR A 1135 -15.14 35.29 23.26
CA TYR A 1135 -15.15 34.00 22.60
C TYR A 1135 -16.45 33.25 22.91
N ASP A 1136 -16.92 32.43 21.97
CA ASP A 1136 -18.03 31.50 22.18
C ASP A 1136 -17.57 30.19 22.89
N ALA A 1137 -18.47 29.23 23.09
CA ALA A 1137 -18.15 27.93 23.69
C ALA A 1137 -17.35 27.03 22.74
N GLU A 1138 -17.33 27.31 21.43
CA GLU A 1138 -16.38 26.70 20.48
C GLU A 1138 -15.01 27.38 20.47
N SER A 1139 -14.82 28.42 21.30
CA SER A 1139 -13.60 29.24 21.38
C SER A 1139 -13.24 29.99 20.09
N ARG A 1140 -14.23 30.26 19.24
CA ARG A 1140 -14.14 31.15 18.08
C ARG A 1140 -14.25 32.61 18.55
N LEU A 1141 -13.59 33.53 17.86
CA LEU A 1141 -13.52 34.95 18.26
C LEU A 1141 -14.74 35.72 17.74
N VAL A 1142 -15.73 35.96 18.59
CA VAL A 1142 -17.03 36.55 18.19
C VAL A 1142 -17.11 38.08 18.37
N GLU A 1143 -16.33 38.69 19.28
CA GLU A 1143 -16.32 40.14 19.46
C GLU A 1143 -14.93 40.69 19.83
N VAL A 1144 -14.58 41.86 19.29
CA VAL A 1144 -13.38 42.64 19.64
C VAL A 1144 -13.77 44.07 19.98
N ARG A 1145 -13.43 44.54 21.19
CA ARG A 1145 -13.69 45.91 21.66
C ARG A 1145 -12.40 46.71 21.76
N ASN A 1146 -12.33 47.84 21.07
CA ASN A 1146 -11.14 48.70 21.02
C ASN A 1146 -11.25 49.88 22.02
N ASP A 1147 -10.10 50.50 22.32
CA ASP A 1147 -9.98 51.59 23.31
C ASP A 1147 -10.68 52.91 22.87
N ASP A 1148 -10.84 53.11 21.56
CA ASP A 1148 -11.65 54.18 20.98
C ASP A 1148 -13.17 53.95 21.18
N GLY A 1149 -13.57 52.76 21.62
CA GLY A 1149 -14.97 52.36 21.84
C GLY A 1149 -15.63 51.72 20.62
N SER A 1150 -14.91 51.52 19.52
CA SER A 1150 -15.39 50.72 18.39
C SER A 1150 -15.49 49.23 18.77
N VAL A 1151 -16.44 48.54 18.15
CA VAL A 1151 -16.71 47.12 18.37
C VAL A 1151 -16.77 46.40 17.03
N VAL A 1152 -15.93 45.38 16.85
CA VAL A 1152 -15.99 44.46 15.71
C VAL A 1152 -16.67 43.17 16.17
N ARG A 1153 -17.57 42.62 15.36
CA ARG A 1153 -18.21 41.32 15.57
C ARG A 1153 -17.93 40.37 14.42
N MET A 1154 -18.07 39.08 14.68
CA MET A 1154 -17.85 38.01 13.71
C MET A 1154 -18.96 36.97 13.83
N THR A 1155 -19.62 36.67 12.71
CA THR A 1155 -20.61 35.59 12.61
C THR A 1155 -19.97 34.39 11.91
N TYR A 1156 -20.28 33.19 12.38
CA TYR A 1156 -19.70 31.92 11.94
C TYR A 1156 -20.80 30.94 11.53
N ASP A 1157 -20.55 30.16 10.48
CA ASP A 1157 -21.44 29.08 10.07
C ASP A 1157 -21.26 27.80 10.92
N PRO A 1158 -22.07 26.75 10.72
CA PRO A 1158 -21.98 25.50 11.47
C PRO A 1158 -20.65 24.72 11.30
N LEU A 1159 -19.84 25.03 10.28
CA LEU A 1159 -18.48 24.51 10.09
C LEU A 1159 -17.39 25.39 10.73
N GLY A 1160 -17.77 26.52 11.34
CA GLY A 1160 -16.83 27.47 11.93
C GLY A 1160 -16.13 28.39 10.92
N ARG A 1161 -16.63 28.46 9.68
CA ARG A 1161 -16.15 29.44 8.69
C ARG A 1161 -16.77 30.80 9.00
N ARG A 1162 -15.97 31.88 9.01
CA ARG A 1162 -16.49 33.23 9.30
C ARG A 1162 -17.22 33.77 8.07
N ILE A 1163 -18.53 33.90 8.14
CA ILE A 1163 -19.41 34.39 7.07
C ILE A 1163 -19.63 35.90 7.10
N GLU A 1164 -19.42 36.54 8.25
CA GLU A 1164 -19.71 37.96 8.45
C GLU A 1164 -18.66 38.62 9.35
N LYS A 1165 -18.42 39.92 9.15
CA LYS A 1165 -17.70 40.78 10.08
C LYS A 1165 -18.26 42.21 10.03
N THR A 1166 -18.98 42.62 11.07
CA THR A 1166 -19.51 43.98 11.26
C THR A 1166 -18.61 44.82 12.17
N GLU A 1167 -18.57 46.13 11.94
CA GLU A 1167 -17.80 47.11 12.71
C GLU A 1167 -18.71 48.28 13.10
N HIS A 1168 -18.78 48.60 14.39
CA HIS A 1168 -19.64 49.63 14.96
C HIS A 1168 -18.83 50.70 15.71
N GLY A 1169 -19.32 51.94 15.67
CA GLY A 1169 -18.80 53.06 16.46
C GLY A 1169 -19.19 52.98 17.94
N ARG A 1170 -18.64 53.90 18.74
CA ARG A 1170 -18.91 54.03 20.18
C ARG A 1170 -20.40 54.32 20.50
N ASP A 1171 -21.12 54.89 19.54
CA ASP A 1171 -22.55 55.18 19.55
C ASP A 1171 -23.41 54.01 19.00
N GLY A 1172 -22.78 52.92 18.56
CA GLY A 1172 -23.43 51.78 17.91
C GLY A 1172 -23.64 51.93 16.40
N TYR A 1173 -23.30 53.10 15.81
CA TYR A 1173 -23.50 53.34 14.38
C TYR A 1173 -22.64 52.38 13.54
N PRO A 1174 -23.18 51.73 12.49
CA PRO A 1174 -22.41 50.82 11.65
C PRO A 1174 -21.36 51.59 10.83
N LEU A 1175 -20.08 51.28 11.05
CA LEU A 1175 -18.93 51.84 10.33
C LEU A 1175 -18.54 51.01 9.11
N GLY A 1176 -18.90 49.72 9.11
CA GLY A 1176 -18.66 48.85 7.97
C GLY A 1176 -19.17 47.42 8.20
N GLU A 1177 -19.39 46.72 7.10
CA GLU A 1177 -19.79 45.32 7.04
C GLU A 1177 -18.86 44.59 6.05
N THR A 1178 -18.67 43.29 6.22
CA THR A 1178 -18.02 42.44 5.22
C THR A 1178 -18.61 41.04 5.31
N GLN A 1179 -19.20 40.57 4.22
CA GLN A 1179 -19.72 39.21 4.09
C GLN A 1179 -18.69 38.35 3.35
N PHE A 1180 -18.65 37.05 3.64
CA PHE A 1180 -17.68 36.11 3.11
C PHE A 1180 -18.38 34.85 2.57
N VAL A 1181 -18.10 34.49 1.32
CA VAL A 1181 -18.56 33.26 0.66
C VAL A 1181 -17.39 32.28 0.62
N TRP A 1182 -17.65 31.00 0.85
CA TRP A 1182 -16.64 29.95 0.96
C TRP A 1182 -16.86 28.85 -0.07
N ASP A 1183 -15.76 28.26 -0.53
CA ASP A 1183 -15.69 27.08 -1.40
C ASP A 1183 -14.98 25.99 -0.57
N GLY A 1184 -15.75 25.13 0.10
CA GLY A 1184 -15.22 24.28 1.16
C GLY A 1184 -14.55 25.12 2.26
N LEU A 1185 -13.24 24.98 2.43
CA LEU A 1185 -12.45 25.79 3.39
C LEU A 1185 -11.70 26.98 2.76
N ARG A 1186 -11.84 27.22 1.45
CA ARG A 1186 -11.25 28.38 0.76
C ARG A 1186 -12.19 29.59 0.79
N LEU A 1187 -11.65 30.78 0.99
CA LEU A 1187 -12.41 32.02 0.85
C LEU A 1187 -12.65 32.29 -0.64
N LEU A 1188 -13.88 32.17 -1.10
CA LEU A 1188 -14.24 32.34 -2.50
C LEU A 1188 -14.52 33.81 -2.84
N GLN A 1189 -15.35 34.50 -2.06
CA GLN A 1189 -15.66 35.92 -2.28
C GLN A 1189 -15.66 36.69 -0.96
N GLU A 1190 -15.19 37.95 -0.97
CA GLU A 1190 -15.60 38.95 0.03
C GLU A 1190 -16.51 40.00 -0.61
N HIS A 1191 -17.61 40.35 0.06
CA HIS A 1191 -18.48 41.46 -0.32
C HIS A 1191 -18.38 42.59 0.72
N LYS A 1192 -18.08 43.81 0.27
CA LYS A 1192 -17.83 44.96 1.14
C LYS A 1192 -18.42 46.25 0.56
N HIS A 1193 -19.41 46.81 1.25
CA HIS A 1193 -20.24 47.96 0.84
C HIS A 1193 -20.99 47.76 -0.48
N SER A 1194 -20.27 47.78 -1.61
CA SER A 1194 -20.80 47.60 -2.96
C SER A 1194 -19.77 46.98 -3.92
N GLN A 1195 -18.64 46.49 -3.40
CA GLN A 1195 -17.59 45.81 -4.14
C GLN A 1195 -17.61 44.33 -3.78
N THR A 1196 -17.58 43.46 -4.79
CA THR A 1196 -17.39 42.01 -4.60
C THR A 1196 -16.03 41.63 -5.15
N SER A 1197 -15.17 41.04 -4.31
CA SER A 1197 -13.86 40.53 -4.72
C SER A 1197 -13.86 39.01 -4.70
N LEU A 1198 -13.78 38.40 -5.89
CA LEU A 1198 -13.63 36.95 -6.08
C LEU A 1198 -12.14 36.56 -6.00
N TYR A 1199 -11.83 35.50 -5.26
CA TYR A 1199 -10.49 34.94 -5.14
C TYR A 1199 -10.37 33.65 -5.96
N VAL A 1200 -9.24 33.49 -6.65
CA VAL A 1200 -8.97 32.38 -7.58
C VAL A 1200 -7.65 31.71 -7.20
N TYR A 1201 -7.60 30.38 -7.25
CA TYR A 1201 -6.52 29.53 -6.72
C TYR A 1201 -5.92 28.61 -7.81
N ASP A 1202 -4.67 28.12 -7.63
CA ASP A 1202 -3.91 27.35 -8.64
C ASP A 1202 -4.38 25.90 -8.75
N ASP A 1203 -4.61 25.25 -7.60
CA ASP A 1203 -5.19 23.91 -7.44
C ASP A 1203 -5.73 23.86 -5.99
N ASP A 1204 -5.44 22.82 -5.20
CA ASP A 1204 -5.89 22.66 -3.79
C ASP A 1204 -5.19 23.60 -2.78
N GLY A 1205 -4.35 24.52 -3.27
CA GLY A 1205 -3.62 25.48 -2.45
C GLY A 1205 -4.48 26.63 -1.89
N TYR A 1206 -4.02 27.21 -0.78
CA TYR A 1206 -4.64 28.35 -0.10
C TYR A 1206 -4.01 29.72 -0.46
N GLU A 1207 -3.04 29.79 -1.39
CA GLU A 1207 -2.52 31.05 -1.94
C GLU A 1207 -3.38 31.50 -3.14
N PRO A 1208 -4.08 32.66 -3.07
CA PRO A 1208 -4.88 33.15 -4.19
C PRO A 1208 -3.97 33.70 -5.30
N LEU A 1209 -4.08 33.10 -6.48
CA LEU A 1209 -3.41 33.53 -7.72
C LEU A 1209 -3.84 34.91 -8.20
N ALA A 1210 -5.13 35.20 -8.07
CA ALA A 1210 -5.76 36.40 -8.57
C ALA A 1210 -6.92 36.80 -7.65
N ARG A 1211 -7.20 38.11 -7.65
CA ARG A 1211 -8.43 38.67 -7.13
C ARG A 1211 -9.13 39.40 -8.28
N VAL A 1212 -10.40 39.07 -8.52
CA VAL A 1212 -11.24 39.70 -9.55
C VAL A 1212 -12.25 40.58 -8.84
N ASP A 1213 -12.06 41.90 -8.98
CA ASP A 1213 -12.92 42.91 -8.37
C ASP A 1213 -14.06 43.25 -9.36
N GLY A 1214 -15.31 43.17 -8.88
CA GLY A 1214 -16.51 43.67 -9.56
C GLY A 1214 -16.92 45.06 -9.09
#